data_AF-A0A8S4AXS9-F1
#
_entry.id   AF-A0A8S4AXS9-F1
#
_cell.length_a   1.000
_cell.length_b   1.000
_cell.length_c   1.000
_cell.angle_alpha   90.00
_cell.angle_beta   90.00
_cell.angle_gamma   90.00
#
_symmetry.space_group_name_H-M   'P 1'
#
loop_
_entity.id
_entity.type
_entity.pdbx_description
1 polymer ?
#
loop_
_entity_poly.entity_id
_entity_poly.type
_entity_poly.pdbx_seq_one_letter_code
_entity_poly.pdbx_strand_id
1 'polypeptide(L)'
;MYSHGSESLIKQAREIQEPELQKFYSRLCKLLQVKEPLHEAIDSLGRLHLILAANKYSRKLPSELQQRLVPLLSSPSEQLQVLSSAVLRETVPLSAQELNYNPDNVGVLNTHSASLLLSQAGTKADLSNLCAQLIRSLESRPCHGLMHILPVLNAILSHSPDCLTEDHVTLLSKKLVDWLRYASIVQGGGASSGGFFTGSRSRQPVPIAELDGTVSGDFFTVLCVGQGFTEDQWMNVYSFPMLRHWLLTYHSVSGDSANMDAANRLQLSLSHSFSNVLDSSHVTDDRSEVDGSVVSIVSATSSSSRLLPPKERLREKAFQYCQRLIEQCDRKAHKKMDTELQKACLVEAVYILDCVCVEDPSLVYRAFPCIKALFGRLNSELSFARVMVPIAQFYLNHGELAAVDCDAVWKLVLGRFPAELFNDPFLAHELLRFLRLHADSVRQRAPQYTRSFPNLLKFLAWDSPAVVDDFVDLLPSLVTAGTAVELLHTLLDLPCLSATLVLQLRSTSVSISEPSGRGLRSLDAFRNPTFRGLFLFLLRGEAGSGDTIERLSKLHELLSEAADWPRVVRCAQTVPVLLHIYFNSVIRVADEKLLAQLILVMLERSSLLLKIATYSKEIHRVFSCHLLRLCKLRPSLVVEQAHELLEFAGSTANVYSREEIYTHVVWVLGEHLSASSHPRCSVRLITSCFESLEAVLFEITSSTPPAGTPCPAPKVITCLMSALAKLASRSHDLIPRVSLFLSKLRTVSRGGSVAWCADEEDLAAIVTRGEELWSLLKAPGVAQSVLTPPAHVTTPQWHGDSNLSMPLQLRLLTSLTHSQ
;
A
#
# COMPACT_ATOMS: atom_id res chain seq x y z
N MET A 1 -10.17 -14.88 -12.91
CA MET A 1 -10.31 -16.25 -13.46
C MET A 1 -10.41 -16.15 -14.97
N TYR A 2 -9.67 -16.98 -15.72
CA TYR A 2 -9.69 -16.99 -17.19
C TYR A 2 -11.00 -17.62 -17.71
N SER A 3 -11.41 -17.29 -18.94
CA SER A 3 -12.59 -17.92 -19.57
C SER A 3 -12.35 -19.40 -19.89
N HIS A 4 -13.39 -20.24 -19.93
CA HIS A 4 -13.28 -21.66 -20.28
C HIS A 4 -12.58 -21.93 -21.63
N GLY A 5 -12.72 -21.02 -22.60
CA GLY A 5 -12.02 -21.13 -23.89
C GLY A 5 -10.51 -20.91 -23.76
N SER A 6 -10.09 -19.98 -22.90
CA SER A 6 -8.67 -19.70 -22.61
C SER A 6 -8.00 -20.87 -21.89
N GLU A 7 -8.73 -21.54 -21.01
CA GLU A 7 -8.24 -22.70 -20.23
C GLU A 7 -7.97 -23.92 -21.14
N SER A 8 -8.81 -24.13 -22.16
CA SER A 8 -8.64 -25.18 -23.18
C SER A 8 -7.37 -24.99 -24.01
N LEU A 9 -7.07 -23.76 -24.45
CA LEU A 9 -5.88 -23.46 -25.25
C LEU A 9 -4.57 -23.63 -24.46
N ILE A 10 -4.55 -23.23 -23.18
CA ILE A 10 -3.39 -23.42 -22.31
C ILE A 10 -3.14 -24.91 -22.06
N LYS A 11 -4.20 -25.70 -21.89
CA LYS A 11 -4.08 -27.16 -21.73
C LYS A 11 -3.48 -27.82 -22.97
N GLN A 12 -3.97 -27.47 -24.17
CA GLN A 12 -3.41 -27.95 -25.44
C GLN A 12 -1.94 -27.56 -25.62
N ALA A 13 -1.56 -26.34 -25.25
CA ALA A 13 -0.18 -25.86 -25.33
C ALA A 13 0.77 -26.62 -24.38
N ARG A 14 0.28 -27.08 -23.22
CA ARG A 14 1.05 -27.89 -22.26
C ARG A 14 1.18 -29.35 -22.69
N GLU A 15 0.18 -29.90 -23.36
CA GLU A 15 0.09 -31.32 -23.73
C GLU A 15 0.73 -31.65 -25.09
N ILE A 16 1.26 -30.66 -25.82
CA ILE A 16 1.90 -30.87 -27.13
C ILE A 16 3.10 -31.81 -27.03
N GLN A 17 3.13 -32.84 -27.89
CA GLN A 17 4.21 -33.82 -27.92
C GLN A 17 5.43 -33.31 -28.71
N GLU A 18 6.62 -33.71 -28.29
CA GLU A 18 7.90 -33.33 -28.94
C GLU A 18 7.95 -33.57 -30.46
N PRO A 19 7.52 -34.73 -31.03
CA PRO A 19 7.54 -34.93 -32.49
C PRO A 19 6.59 -33.99 -33.26
N GLU A 20 5.48 -33.58 -32.65
CA GLU A 20 4.54 -32.62 -33.25
C GLU A 20 5.12 -31.20 -33.23
N LEU A 21 5.80 -30.85 -32.14
CA LEU A 21 6.51 -29.59 -32.00
C LEU A 21 7.68 -29.45 -32.99
N GLN A 22 8.44 -30.52 -33.23
CA GLN A 22 9.51 -30.50 -34.24
C GLN A 22 8.97 -30.31 -35.66
N LYS A 23 7.85 -30.96 -36.01
CA LYS A 23 7.14 -30.71 -37.28
C LYS A 23 6.67 -29.27 -37.38
N PHE A 24 6.16 -28.71 -36.29
CA PHE A 24 5.73 -27.32 -36.21
C PHE A 24 6.89 -26.33 -36.43
N TYR A 25 8.06 -26.55 -35.82
CA TYR A 25 9.26 -25.74 -36.06
C TYR A 25 9.69 -25.77 -37.53
N SER A 26 9.74 -26.96 -38.14
CA SER A 26 10.12 -27.10 -39.55
C SER A 26 9.19 -26.37 -40.51
N ARG A 27 7.88 -26.33 -40.20
CA ARG A 27 6.88 -25.57 -40.96
C ARG A 27 7.09 -24.07 -40.79
N LEU A 28 7.32 -23.61 -39.56
CA LEU A 28 7.57 -22.20 -39.27
C LEU A 28 8.83 -21.69 -39.96
N CYS A 29 9.93 -22.45 -39.95
CA CYS A 29 11.16 -22.09 -40.67
C CYS A 29 10.91 -21.87 -42.17
N LYS A 30 10.06 -22.69 -42.82
CA LYS A 30 9.69 -22.53 -44.22
C LYS A 30 8.82 -21.30 -44.47
N LEU A 31 7.90 -21.00 -43.55
CA LEU A 31 7.05 -19.80 -43.63
C LEU A 31 7.87 -18.51 -43.50
N LEU A 32 8.89 -18.51 -42.64
CA LEU A 32 9.78 -17.36 -42.42
C LEU A 32 10.83 -17.15 -43.55
N GLN A 33 10.91 -18.05 -44.53
CA GLN A 33 11.79 -17.88 -45.70
C GLN A 33 11.18 -17.01 -46.81
N VAL A 34 9.86 -16.85 -46.82
CA VAL A 34 9.16 -16.09 -47.86
C VAL A 34 9.28 -14.58 -47.55
N LYS A 35 9.69 -13.78 -48.53
CA LYS A 35 10.00 -12.34 -48.36
C LYS A 35 8.80 -11.45 -48.02
N GLU A 36 7.57 -11.96 -48.12
CA GLU A 36 6.36 -11.21 -47.79
C GLU A 36 5.71 -11.75 -46.50
N PRO A 37 5.21 -10.87 -45.62
CA PRO A 37 4.63 -11.27 -44.35
C PRO A 37 3.27 -11.95 -44.58
N LEU A 38 3.25 -13.29 -44.55
CA LEU A 38 2.00 -14.04 -44.53
C LEU A 38 1.36 -13.95 -43.13
N HIS A 39 0.06 -13.65 -43.08
CA HIS A 39 -0.77 -13.72 -41.86
C HIS A 39 -0.56 -15.05 -41.10
N GLU A 40 -0.33 -16.14 -41.84
CA GLU A 40 0.00 -17.46 -41.29
C GLU A 40 1.29 -17.51 -40.46
N ALA A 41 2.31 -16.71 -40.80
CA ALA A 41 3.55 -16.62 -40.04
C ALA A 41 3.34 -15.93 -38.69
N ILE A 42 2.52 -14.88 -38.66
CA ILE A 42 2.15 -14.14 -37.44
C ILE A 42 1.36 -15.06 -36.50
N ASP A 43 0.35 -15.75 -37.02
CA ASP A 43 -0.44 -16.73 -36.23
C ASP A 43 0.43 -17.87 -35.68
N SER A 44 1.37 -18.35 -36.49
CA SER A 44 2.28 -19.42 -36.07
C SER A 44 3.27 -18.94 -35.01
N LEU A 45 3.75 -17.70 -35.07
CA LEU A 45 4.59 -17.09 -34.03
C LEU A 45 3.81 -16.85 -32.73
N GLY A 46 2.55 -16.40 -32.82
CA GLY A 46 1.67 -16.25 -31.65
C GLY A 46 1.40 -17.59 -30.95
N ARG A 47 1.13 -18.66 -31.72
CA ARG A 47 0.99 -20.02 -31.19
C ARG A 47 2.29 -20.53 -30.57
N LEU A 48 3.43 -20.25 -31.19
CA LEU A 48 4.73 -20.61 -30.63
C LEU A 48 4.98 -19.93 -29.28
N HIS A 49 4.72 -18.62 -29.17
CA HIS A 49 4.85 -17.89 -27.92
C HIS A 49 3.96 -18.48 -26.82
N LEU A 50 2.70 -18.82 -27.12
CA LEU A 50 1.80 -19.48 -26.18
C LEU A 50 2.33 -20.85 -25.72
N ILE A 51 2.87 -21.65 -26.65
CA ILE A 51 3.47 -22.96 -26.32
C ILE A 51 4.66 -22.78 -25.38
N LEU A 52 5.52 -21.79 -25.63
CA LEU A 52 6.69 -21.54 -24.76
C LEU A 52 6.27 -21.02 -23.38
N ALA A 53 5.39 -20.01 -23.33
CA ALA A 53 4.95 -19.37 -22.09
C ALA A 53 4.06 -20.26 -21.20
N ALA A 54 3.32 -21.23 -21.77
CA ALA A 54 2.44 -22.12 -21.01
C ALA A 54 3.19 -23.19 -20.20
N ASN A 55 4.49 -23.39 -20.47
CA ASN A 55 5.32 -24.42 -19.85
C ASN A 55 6.17 -23.87 -18.69
N LYS A 56 6.29 -24.63 -17.61
CA LYS A 56 7.07 -24.25 -16.41
C LYS A 56 8.60 -24.32 -16.64
N TYR A 57 9.05 -25.00 -17.69
CA TYR A 57 10.47 -25.19 -18.00
C TYR A 57 10.81 -24.53 -19.34
N SER A 58 11.91 -23.77 -19.38
CA SER A 58 12.40 -23.16 -20.63
C SER A 58 12.79 -24.25 -21.62
N ARG A 59 12.24 -24.17 -22.84
CA ARG A 59 12.55 -25.09 -23.95
C ARG A 59 13.61 -24.45 -24.86
N LYS A 60 14.58 -25.23 -25.33
CA LYS A 60 15.55 -24.76 -26.33
C LYS A 60 14.91 -24.75 -27.71
N LEU A 61 14.92 -23.60 -28.39
CA LEU A 61 14.53 -23.50 -29.79
C LEU A 61 15.63 -24.13 -30.69
N PRO A 62 15.26 -24.73 -31.83
CA PRO A 62 16.24 -25.12 -32.85
C PRO A 62 17.04 -23.91 -33.34
N SER A 63 18.36 -24.07 -33.51
CA SER A 63 19.27 -23.00 -33.94
C SER A 63 18.88 -22.40 -35.29
N GLU A 64 18.36 -23.21 -36.21
CA GLU A 64 17.85 -22.76 -37.52
C GLU A 64 16.68 -21.78 -37.37
N LEU A 65 15.78 -22.03 -36.42
CA LEU A 65 14.64 -21.15 -36.16
C LEU A 65 15.11 -19.86 -35.48
N GLN A 66 16.03 -19.93 -34.52
CA GLN A 66 16.61 -18.76 -33.86
C GLN A 66 17.31 -17.82 -34.88
N GLN A 67 18.13 -18.35 -35.78
CA GLN A 67 18.80 -17.56 -36.84
C GLN A 67 17.81 -16.86 -37.78
N ARG A 68 16.59 -17.39 -37.94
CA ARG A 68 15.53 -16.78 -38.76
C ARG A 68 14.71 -15.74 -38.01
N LEU A 69 14.64 -15.83 -36.68
CA LEU A 69 13.90 -14.87 -35.83
C LEU A 69 14.69 -13.57 -35.62
N VAL A 70 16.02 -13.63 -35.49
CA VAL A 70 16.86 -12.44 -35.22
C VAL A 70 16.69 -11.34 -36.28
N PRO A 71 16.72 -11.61 -37.61
CA PRO A 71 16.50 -10.58 -38.62
C PRO A 71 15.09 -9.96 -38.61
N LEU A 72 14.10 -10.67 -38.06
CA LEU A 72 12.72 -10.15 -37.97
C LEU A 72 12.58 -9.05 -36.93
N LEU A 73 13.52 -8.93 -36.00
CA LEU A 73 13.61 -7.80 -35.07
C LEU A 73 13.79 -6.47 -35.80
N SER A 74 14.28 -6.49 -37.04
CA SER A 74 14.52 -5.33 -37.90
C SER A 74 13.50 -5.21 -39.05
N SER A 75 12.45 -6.03 -39.03
CA SER A 75 11.41 -6.06 -40.07
C SER A 75 10.60 -4.76 -40.09
N PRO A 76 10.09 -4.29 -41.24
CA PRO A 76 9.18 -3.14 -41.28
C PRO A 76 7.81 -3.40 -40.59
N SER A 77 7.47 -4.64 -40.26
CA SER A 77 6.23 -5.00 -39.55
C SER A 77 6.44 -5.09 -38.04
N GLU A 78 5.79 -4.20 -37.29
CA GLU A 78 5.82 -4.17 -35.82
C GLU A 78 5.33 -5.49 -35.18
N GLN A 79 4.29 -6.11 -35.74
CA GLN A 79 3.77 -7.39 -35.24
C GLN A 79 4.82 -8.51 -35.29
N LEU A 80 5.64 -8.55 -36.35
CA LEU A 80 6.73 -9.51 -36.45
C LEU A 80 7.86 -9.19 -35.47
N GLN A 81 8.17 -7.91 -35.23
CA GLN A 81 9.17 -7.49 -34.23
C GLN A 81 8.74 -7.90 -32.81
N VAL A 82 7.47 -7.65 -32.45
CA VAL A 82 6.90 -7.99 -31.13
C VAL A 82 6.94 -9.49 -30.89
N LEU A 83 6.39 -10.28 -31.82
CA LEU A 83 6.27 -11.73 -31.64
C LEU A 83 7.63 -12.44 -31.69
N SER A 84 8.54 -12.01 -32.57
CA SER A 84 9.90 -12.57 -32.61
C SER A 84 10.67 -12.26 -31.33
N SER A 85 10.56 -11.03 -30.80
CA SER A 85 11.11 -10.67 -29.49
C SER A 85 10.52 -11.54 -28.38
N ALA A 86 9.19 -11.64 -28.29
CA ALA A 86 8.50 -12.41 -27.25
C ALA A 86 8.86 -13.91 -27.27
N VAL A 87 9.01 -14.51 -28.44
CA VAL A 87 9.46 -15.90 -28.59
C VAL A 87 10.91 -16.07 -28.12
N LEU A 88 11.82 -15.15 -28.48
CA LEU A 88 13.23 -15.23 -28.09
C LEU A 88 13.43 -15.01 -26.58
N ARG A 89 12.58 -14.22 -25.91
CA ARG A 89 12.64 -14.00 -24.45
C ARG A 89 12.38 -15.25 -23.63
N GLU A 90 11.50 -16.13 -24.10
CA GLU A 90 11.13 -17.38 -23.39
C GLU A 90 12.21 -18.48 -23.52
N THR A 91 13.32 -18.20 -24.22
CA THR A 91 14.42 -19.14 -24.44
C THR A 91 15.69 -18.80 -23.68
N VAL A 92 16.57 -19.80 -23.54
CA VAL A 92 17.90 -19.68 -22.93
C VAL A 92 18.67 -18.47 -23.52
N PRO A 93 19.44 -17.71 -22.72
CA PRO A 93 20.21 -16.58 -23.21
C PRO A 93 21.03 -16.95 -24.45
N LEU A 94 20.87 -16.17 -25.51
CA LEU A 94 21.70 -16.30 -26.71
C LEU A 94 23.15 -15.95 -26.34
N SER A 95 24.12 -16.69 -26.87
CA SER A 95 25.52 -16.31 -26.65
C SER A 95 25.79 -14.95 -27.30
N ALA A 96 26.62 -14.12 -26.68
CA ALA A 96 26.95 -12.78 -27.22
C ALA A 96 27.51 -12.83 -28.67
N GLN A 97 28.05 -13.97 -29.09
CA GLN A 97 28.49 -14.24 -30.47
C GLN A 97 27.35 -14.53 -31.46
N GLU A 98 26.23 -15.12 -31.02
CA GLU A 98 25.08 -15.45 -31.88
C GLU A 98 24.17 -14.24 -32.17
N LEU A 99 24.20 -13.22 -31.30
CA LEU A 99 23.50 -11.95 -31.53
C LEU A 99 24.24 -11.00 -32.50
N ASN A 100 25.45 -11.34 -32.94
CA ASN A 100 26.22 -10.66 -34.00
C ASN A 100 26.14 -9.11 -33.92
N TYR A 101 26.29 -8.53 -32.73
CA TYR A 101 26.40 -7.09 -32.52
C TYR A 101 27.79 -6.62 -32.95
N ASN A 102 27.97 -6.42 -34.25
CA ASN A 102 29.10 -5.67 -34.77
C ASN A 102 28.92 -4.17 -34.44
N PRO A 103 30.00 -3.45 -34.08
CA PRO A 103 29.97 -2.02 -33.74
C PRO A 103 29.39 -1.13 -34.85
N ASP A 104 29.32 -1.61 -36.09
CA ASP A 104 28.76 -0.90 -37.24
C ASP A 104 27.24 -1.06 -37.45
N ASN A 105 26.57 -1.96 -36.71
CA ASN A 105 25.13 -2.30 -36.89
C ASN A 105 24.20 -1.73 -35.79
N VAL A 106 24.66 -0.76 -34.99
CA VAL A 106 23.83 -0.11 -33.94
C VAL A 106 22.65 0.69 -34.52
N GLY A 107 22.58 0.88 -35.84
CA GLY A 107 21.43 1.48 -36.53
C GLY A 107 20.11 0.70 -36.44
N VAL A 108 20.09 -0.45 -35.76
CA VAL A 108 18.96 -1.40 -35.69
C VAL A 108 18.32 -1.50 -34.29
N LEU A 109 18.80 -0.73 -33.31
CA LEU A 109 18.26 -0.79 -31.95
C LEU A 109 16.84 -0.17 -31.90
N ASN A 110 15.83 -1.02 -31.74
CA ASN A 110 14.43 -0.63 -31.50
C ASN A 110 13.97 -1.08 -30.10
N THR A 111 12.80 -0.61 -29.67
CA THR A 111 12.25 -0.91 -28.33
C THR A 111 12.17 -2.43 -28.04
N HIS A 112 11.84 -3.25 -29.04
CA HIS A 112 11.66 -4.70 -28.86
C HIS A 112 12.98 -5.47 -28.79
N SER A 113 13.96 -5.12 -29.62
CA SER A 113 15.32 -5.68 -29.57
C SER A 113 16.02 -5.31 -28.27
N ALA A 114 15.84 -4.08 -27.78
CA ALA A 114 16.44 -3.68 -26.52
C ALA A 114 15.81 -4.35 -25.29
N SER A 115 14.50 -4.53 -25.29
CA SER A 115 13.82 -5.26 -24.21
C SER A 115 14.16 -6.77 -24.23
N LEU A 116 14.45 -7.35 -25.40
CA LEU A 116 15.04 -8.69 -25.50
C LEU A 116 16.45 -8.74 -24.88
N LEU A 117 17.32 -7.80 -25.22
CA LEU A 117 18.68 -7.71 -24.68
C LEU A 117 18.68 -7.63 -23.15
N LEU A 118 17.81 -6.80 -22.59
CA LEU A 118 17.62 -6.68 -21.14
C LEU A 118 17.21 -7.99 -20.49
N SER A 119 16.25 -8.72 -21.09
CA SER A 119 15.76 -9.99 -20.55
C SER A 119 16.76 -11.14 -20.63
N GLN A 120 17.72 -11.07 -21.56
CA GLN A 120 18.71 -12.12 -21.81
C GLN A 120 20.06 -11.85 -21.16
N ALA A 121 20.26 -10.70 -20.51
CA ALA A 121 21.49 -10.40 -19.79
C ALA A 121 21.65 -11.33 -18.58
N GLY A 122 22.62 -12.26 -18.67
CA GLY A 122 22.85 -13.28 -17.65
C GLY A 122 23.71 -12.80 -16.46
N THR A 123 24.56 -11.79 -16.66
CA THR A 123 25.46 -11.26 -15.63
C THR A 123 25.51 -9.73 -15.61
N LYS A 124 25.90 -9.15 -14.46
CA LYS A 124 26.15 -7.70 -14.35
C LYS A 124 27.27 -7.20 -15.29
N ALA A 125 28.23 -8.06 -15.63
CA ALA A 125 29.32 -7.74 -16.56
C ALA A 125 28.81 -7.57 -17.99
N ASP A 126 27.86 -8.39 -18.43
CA ASP A 126 27.22 -8.28 -19.74
C ASP A 126 26.47 -6.95 -19.89
N LEU A 127 25.77 -6.52 -18.82
CA LEU A 127 25.08 -5.24 -18.77
C LEU A 127 26.06 -4.05 -18.84
N SER A 128 27.18 -4.10 -18.12
CA SER A 128 28.20 -3.04 -18.17
C SER A 128 28.84 -2.93 -19.57
N ASN A 129 29.12 -4.07 -20.21
CA ASN A 129 29.63 -4.11 -21.59
C ASN A 129 28.62 -3.52 -22.59
N LEU A 130 27.34 -3.87 -22.45
CA LEU A 130 26.26 -3.31 -23.28
C LEU A 130 26.15 -1.79 -23.08
N CYS A 131 26.17 -1.31 -21.83
CA CYS A 131 26.18 0.12 -21.53
C CYS A 131 27.36 0.84 -22.20
N ALA A 132 28.57 0.30 -22.09
CA ALA A 132 29.75 0.88 -22.73
C ALA A 132 29.62 0.94 -24.26
N GLN A 133 29.01 -0.07 -24.89
CA GLN A 133 28.73 -0.08 -26.33
C GLN A 133 27.69 0.98 -26.72
N LEU A 134 26.58 1.07 -25.99
CA LEU A 134 25.53 2.06 -26.21
C LEU A 134 26.08 3.49 -26.05
N ILE A 135 26.91 3.73 -25.04
CA ILE A 135 27.53 5.03 -24.81
C ILE A 135 28.52 5.39 -25.94
N ARG A 136 29.36 4.45 -26.39
CA ARG A 136 30.24 4.67 -27.55
C ARG A 136 29.48 5.01 -28.82
N SER A 137 28.29 4.43 -29.03
CA SER A 137 27.46 4.78 -30.19
C SER A 137 26.86 6.20 -30.14
N LEU A 138 26.80 6.83 -28.96
CA LEU A 138 26.44 8.25 -28.82
C LEU A 138 27.59 9.21 -29.20
N GLU A 139 28.79 8.68 -29.38
CA GLU A 139 29.98 9.42 -29.81
C GLU A 139 30.20 9.38 -31.33
N SER A 140 29.69 8.34 -32.03
CA SER A 140 29.79 8.20 -33.48
C SER A 140 28.78 9.09 -34.23
N ARG A 141 28.99 9.27 -35.55
CA ARG A 141 28.15 10.17 -36.39
C ARG A 141 26.66 9.78 -36.32
N PRO A 142 25.74 10.76 -36.41
CA PRO A 142 24.30 10.54 -36.26
C PRO A 142 23.79 9.48 -37.25
N CYS A 143 23.23 8.41 -36.70
CA CYS A 143 22.54 7.34 -37.42
C CYS A 143 21.10 7.31 -36.91
N HIS A 144 20.13 7.05 -37.80
CA HIS A 144 18.69 7.07 -37.50
C HIS A 144 18.20 6.15 -36.34
N GLY A 145 19.07 5.38 -35.70
CA GLY A 145 18.79 4.47 -34.58
C GLY A 145 19.11 4.99 -33.17
N LEU A 146 19.63 6.21 -32.98
CA LEU A 146 19.99 6.70 -31.63
C LEU A 146 18.78 7.00 -30.71
N MET A 147 17.57 7.14 -31.27
CA MET A 147 16.35 7.50 -30.52
C MET A 147 16.03 6.55 -29.35
N HIS A 148 16.37 5.26 -29.47
CA HIS A 148 16.03 4.27 -28.45
C HIS A 148 17.14 4.06 -27.41
N ILE A 149 18.31 4.69 -27.56
CA ILE A 149 19.45 4.44 -26.67
C ILE A 149 19.20 4.93 -25.25
N LEU A 150 18.71 6.16 -25.08
CA LEU A 150 18.46 6.73 -23.74
C LEU A 150 17.38 5.95 -22.95
N PRO A 151 16.21 5.63 -23.52
CA PRO A 151 15.23 4.78 -22.82
C PRO A 151 15.80 3.44 -22.37
N VAL A 152 16.67 2.84 -23.18
CA VAL A 152 17.29 1.53 -22.88
C VAL A 152 18.34 1.67 -21.79
N LEU A 153 19.19 2.69 -21.87
CA LEU A 153 20.13 3.02 -20.78
C LEU A 153 19.37 3.28 -19.47
N ASN A 154 18.29 4.05 -19.50
CA ASN A 154 17.47 4.31 -18.33
C ASN A 154 16.87 3.02 -17.73
N ALA A 155 16.40 2.10 -18.57
CA ALA A 155 15.92 0.79 -18.12
C ALA A 155 17.03 -0.07 -17.50
N ILE A 156 18.24 -0.10 -18.08
CA ILE A 156 19.40 -0.79 -17.49
C ILE A 156 19.72 -0.18 -16.12
N LEU A 157 19.79 1.15 -16.03
CA LEU A 157 20.13 1.87 -14.80
C LEU A 157 19.10 1.69 -13.70
N SER A 158 17.83 1.48 -14.04
CA SER A 158 16.78 1.18 -13.07
C SER A 158 16.99 -0.19 -12.39
N HIS A 159 17.68 -1.12 -13.05
CA HIS A 159 17.97 -2.46 -12.53
C HIS A 159 19.38 -2.62 -11.96
N SER A 160 20.37 -1.93 -12.54
CA SER A 160 21.77 -2.03 -12.15
C SER A 160 22.50 -0.69 -12.34
N PRO A 161 22.40 0.23 -11.36
CA PRO A 161 23.00 1.57 -11.45
C PRO A 161 24.54 1.52 -11.51
N ASP A 162 25.18 0.51 -10.90
CA ASP A 162 26.64 0.35 -10.84
C ASP A 162 27.30 -0.03 -12.18
N CYS A 163 26.52 -0.16 -13.26
CA CYS A 163 27.03 -0.59 -14.56
C CYS A 163 27.88 0.47 -15.29
N LEU A 164 27.79 1.75 -14.90
CA LEU A 164 28.53 2.85 -15.51
C LEU A 164 29.77 3.23 -14.71
N THR A 165 30.86 3.53 -15.42
CA THR A 165 32.08 4.13 -14.84
C THR A 165 31.90 5.64 -14.67
N GLU A 166 32.74 6.28 -13.86
CA GLU A 166 32.71 7.74 -13.67
C GLU A 166 32.89 8.51 -14.99
N ASP A 167 33.73 8.00 -15.90
CA ASP A 167 33.91 8.55 -17.25
C ASP A 167 32.62 8.51 -18.06
N HIS A 168 31.91 7.37 -18.03
CA HIS A 168 30.61 7.20 -18.69
C HIS A 168 29.57 8.19 -18.14
N VAL A 169 29.53 8.37 -16.82
CA VAL A 169 28.62 9.32 -16.15
C VAL A 169 28.95 10.77 -16.55
N THR A 170 30.24 11.11 -16.61
CA THR A 170 30.70 12.45 -16.98
C THR A 170 30.37 12.78 -18.44
N LEU A 171 30.62 11.85 -19.35
CA LEU A 171 30.30 11.97 -20.77
C LEU A 171 28.79 12.15 -20.99
N LEU A 172 27.98 11.27 -20.40
CA LEU A 172 26.53 11.32 -20.59
C LEU A 172 25.92 12.58 -19.94
N SER A 173 26.43 13.03 -18.79
CA SER A 173 26.02 14.31 -18.19
C SER A 173 26.30 15.51 -19.13
N LYS A 174 27.44 15.49 -19.84
CA LYS A 174 27.76 16.50 -20.86
C LYS A 174 26.77 16.47 -22.03
N LYS A 175 26.46 15.28 -22.54
CA LYS A 175 25.51 15.08 -23.65
C LYS A 175 24.09 15.50 -23.26
N LEU A 176 23.64 15.15 -22.06
CA LEU A 176 22.35 15.58 -21.50
C LEU A 176 22.26 17.12 -21.44
N VAL A 177 23.32 17.79 -20.96
CA VAL A 177 23.39 19.27 -20.99
C VAL A 177 23.24 19.81 -22.41
N ASP A 178 23.93 19.21 -23.38
CA ASP A 178 23.90 19.66 -24.75
C ASP A 178 22.51 19.51 -25.37
N TRP A 179 21.85 18.36 -25.14
CA TRP A 179 20.50 18.11 -25.64
C TRP A 179 19.46 19.02 -24.96
N LEU A 180 19.56 19.25 -23.65
CA LEU A 180 18.61 20.11 -22.94
C LEU A 180 18.70 21.58 -23.34
N ARG A 181 19.91 22.10 -23.58
CA ARG A 181 20.11 23.55 -23.82
C ARG A 181 20.30 23.93 -25.28
N TYR A 182 20.88 23.05 -26.10
CA TYR A 182 21.33 23.40 -27.45
C TYR A 182 20.64 22.58 -28.56
N ALA A 183 19.58 21.83 -28.24
CA ALA A 183 18.73 21.23 -29.26
C ALA A 183 18.15 22.31 -30.20
N SER A 184 18.08 21.99 -31.49
CA SER A 184 17.63 22.85 -32.57
C SER A 184 16.23 23.40 -32.30
N ILE A 185 16.02 24.69 -32.59
CA ILE A 185 14.71 25.37 -32.55
C ILE A 185 14.04 25.42 -33.93
N VAL A 186 14.56 24.64 -34.87
CA VAL A 186 14.13 24.60 -36.27
C VAL A 186 13.63 23.20 -36.60
N GLN A 187 12.52 23.09 -37.32
CA GLN A 187 11.92 21.81 -37.67
C GLN A 187 12.84 20.97 -38.56
N GLY A 188 12.84 19.65 -38.35
CA GLY A 188 13.50 18.70 -39.24
C GLY A 188 12.86 18.75 -40.62
N GLY A 189 13.67 18.72 -41.68
CA GLY A 189 13.24 18.93 -43.07
C GLY A 189 11.96 18.17 -43.42
N GLY A 190 10.93 18.90 -43.82
CA GLY A 190 9.62 18.32 -44.16
C GLY A 190 9.69 17.42 -45.40
N ALA A 191 9.08 16.24 -45.31
CA ALA A 191 8.68 15.48 -46.47
C ALA A 191 7.87 16.40 -47.40
N SER A 192 8.24 16.44 -48.67
CA SER A 192 7.54 17.20 -49.71
C SER A 192 6.06 16.81 -49.76
N SER A 193 5.16 17.67 -49.28
CA SER A 193 3.77 17.60 -49.72
C SER A 193 3.76 17.97 -51.20
N GLY A 194 3.59 16.97 -52.08
CA GLY A 194 3.60 17.12 -53.53
C GLY A 194 2.54 18.11 -54.01
N GLY A 195 2.93 19.36 -54.18
CA GLY A 195 2.20 20.37 -54.94
C GLY A 195 2.91 20.59 -56.27
N PHE A 196 2.21 20.35 -57.38
CA PHE A 196 2.76 20.29 -58.74
C PHE A 196 3.33 21.60 -59.30
N PHE A 197 3.36 22.70 -58.53
CA PHE A 197 3.86 24.00 -58.97
C PHE A 197 4.48 24.82 -57.83
N THR A 198 5.75 24.58 -57.45
CA THR A 198 6.62 25.62 -56.86
C THR A 198 8.09 25.31 -57.14
N GLY A 199 8.78 26.24 -57.82
CA GLY A 199 10.22 26.16 -58.11
C GLY A 199 11.12 26.20 -56.87
N SER A 200 12.36 25.74 -57.05
CA SER A 200 13.40 25.60 -56.03
C SER A 200 13.88 26.96 -55.49
N ARG A 201 13.13 27.56 -54.58
CA ARG A 201 13.69 28.46 -53.57
C ARG A 201 13.79 27.68 -52.28
N SER A 202 14.99 27.57 -51.72
CA SER A 202 15.24 27.05 -50.38
C SER A 202 14.34 27.79 -49.38
N ARG A 203 13.20 27.19 -49.05
CA ARG A 203 12.33 27.72 -47.99
C ARG A 203 13.17 27.74 -46.72
N GLN A 204 13.25 28.91 -46.07
CA GLN A 204 13.90 29.02 -44.77
C GLN A 204 13.32 27.95 -43.84
N PRO A 205 14.17 27.28 -43.06
CA PRO A 205 13.71 26.13 -42.31
C PRO A 205 12.75 26.62 -41.22
N VAL A 206 11.59 25.97 -41.13
CA VAL A 206 10.44 26.47 -40.38
C VAL A 206 10.78 26.41 -38.88
N PRO A 207 10.58 27.49 -38.11
CA PRO A 207 10.83 27.44 -36.68
C PRO A 207 9.86 26.49 -35.99
N ILE A 208 10.28 25.96 -34.85
CA ILE A 208 9.42 25.16 -33.99
C ILE A 208 8.44 26.06 -33.25
N ALA A 209 7.21 25.58 -33.12
CA ALA A 209 6.17 26.27 -32.37
C ALA A 209 6.08 25.72 -30.93
N GLU A 210 5.44 26.46 -30.05
CA GLU A 210 4.98 25.99 -28.75
C GLU A 210 3.53 25.47 -28.86
N LEU A 211 2.99 24.91 -27.78
CA LEU A 211 1.62 24.34 -27.76
C LEU A 211 0.51 25.33 -28.13
N ASP A 212 0.74 26.63 -27.99
CA ASP A 212 -0.19 27.70 -28.39
C ASP A 212 -0.05 28.12 -29.86
N GLY A 213 0.97 27.63 -30.57
CA GLY A 213 1.28 27.97 -31.95
C GLY A 213 2.25 29.16 -32.12
N THR A 214 2.72 29.76 -31.04
CA THR A 214 3.76 30.81 -31.10
C THR A 214 5.14 30.19 -31.37
N VAL A 215 6.08 30.97 -31.90
CA VAL A 215 7.43 30.49 -32.18
C VAL A 215 8.23 30.32 -30.87
N SER A 216 8.91 29.18 -30.71
CA SER A 216 9.77 28.91 -29.55
C SER A 216 11.00 29.83 -29.56
N GLY A 217 11.19 30.61 -28.50
CA GLY A 217 12.14 31.73 -28.49
C GLY A 217 13.50 31.51 -27.83
N ASP A 218 13.64 30.60 -26.86
CA ASP A 218 14.88 30.47 -26.05
C ASP A 218 15.64 29.17 -26.35
N PHE A 219 15.02 28.01 -26.11
CA PHE A 219 15.56 26.69 -26.50
C PHE A 219 14.42 25.67 -26.62
N PHE A 220 14.69 24.53 -27.28
CA PHE A 220 13.72 23.46 -27.50
C PHE A 220 13.38 22.71 -26.20
N THR A 221 12.10 22.36 -26.01
CA THR A 221 11.59 21.56 -24.88
C THR A 221 10.62 20.48 -25.36
N VAL A 222 10.22 19.57 -24.47
CA VAL A 222 9.24 18.53 -24.80
C VAL A 222 7.85 19.09 -25.17
N LEU A 223 7.54 20.33 -24.79
CA LEU A 223 6.27 21.01 -25.09
C LEU A 223 6.32 21.81 -26.40
N CYS A 224 7.36 21.61 -27.20
CA CYS A 224 7.46 22.16 -28.54
C CYS A 224 6.72 21.28 -29.56
N VAL A 225 6.18 21.92 -30.61
CA VAL A 225 5.41 21.30 -31.70
C VAL A 225 6.08 21.58 -33.03
N GLY A 226 6.27 20.53 -33.83
CA GLY A 226 6.81 20.62 -35.19
C GLY A 226 6.27 19.49 -36.07
N GLN A 227 6.38 19.63 -37.40
CA GLN A 227 5.96 18.57 -38.34
C GLN A 227 6.92 17.38 -38.38
N GLY A 228 8.17 17.60 -37.97
CA GLY A 228 9.19 16.57 -37.81
C GLY A 228 10.28 17.06 -36.87
N PHE A 229 10.77 16.16 -36.01
CA PHE A 229 11.86 16.45 -35.09
C PHE A 229 13.21 16.01 -35.64
N THR A 230 14.22 16.85 -35.43
CA THR A 230 15.62 16.48 -35.63
C THR A 230 16.07 15.50 -34.53
N GLU A 231 17.20 14.85 -34.73
CA GLU A 231 17.69 13.83 -33.80
C GLU A 231 17.99 14.40 -32.41
N ASP A 232 18.63 15.57 -32.34
CA ASP A 232 18.89 16.29 -31.09
C ASP A 232 17.60 16.72 -30.37
N GLN A 233 16.52 17.02 -31.09
CA GLN A 233 15.19 17.26 -30.51
C GLN A 233 14.59 15.98 -29.91
N TRP A 234 14.72 14.83 -30.60
CA TRP A 234 14.33 13.54 -30.02
C TRP A 234 15.15 13.22 -28.76
N MET A 235 16.47 13.44 -28.79
CA MET A 235 17.32 13.22 -27.62
C MET A 235 16.93 14.13 -26.46
N ASN A 236 16.51 15.38 -26.71
CA ASN A 236 15.95 16.26 -25.68
C ASN A 236 14.66 15.68 -25.06
N VAL A 237 13.72 15.21 -25.89
CA VAL A 237 12.48 14.57 -25.45
C VAL A 237 12.74 13.36 -24.57
N TYR A 238 13.73 12.53 -24.89
CA TYR A 238 14.11 11.37 -24.07
C TYR A 238 14.96 11.73 -22.85
N SER A 239 15.73 12.82 -22.92
CA SER A 239 16.57 13.29 -21.81
C SER A 239 15.70 13.72 -20.63
N PHE A 240 14.65 14.53 -20.87
CA PHE A 240 13.79 15.07 -19.82
C PHE A 240 13.24 14.02 -18.83
N PRO A 241 12.52 12.96 -19.26
CA PRO A 241 11.98 11.95 -18.34
C PRO A 241 13.07 11.07 -17.70
N MET A 242 14.29 11.04 -18.26
CA MET A 242 15.43 10.34 -17.68
C MET A 242 16.15 11.17 -16.61
N LEU A 243 15.99 12.51 -16.61
CA LEU A 243 16.76 13.40 -15.74
C LEU A 243 16.59 13.11 -14.26
N ARG A 244 15.35 12.91 -13.80
CA ARG A 244 15.08 12.62 -12.40
C ARG A 244 15.79 11.35 -11.95
N HIS A 245 15.62 10.26 -12.70
CA HIS A 245 16.31 9.00 -12.43
C HIS A 245 17.83 9.17 -12.42
N TRP A 246 18.36 9.90 -13.40
CA TRP A 246 19.79 10.17 -13.52
C TRP A 246 20.36 10.95 -12.33
N LEU A 247 19.70 12.05 -11.93
CA LEU A 247 20.10 12.89 -10.81
C LEU A 247 20.06 12.09 -9.50
N LEU A 248 18.97 11.34 -9.26
CA LEU A 248 18.83 10.48 -8.09
C LEU A 248 19.88 9.37 -8.03
N THR A 249 20.28 8.83 -9.19
CA THR A 249 21.24 7.71 -9.27
C THR A 249 22.68 8.17 -9.03
N TYR A 250 23.06 9.33 -9.54
CA TYR A 250 24.45 9.79 -9.55
C TYR A 250 24.71 11.00 -8.64
N HIS A 251 23.90 11.12 -7.59
CA HIS A 251 24.02 12.11 -6.53
C HIS A 251 25.47 12.25 -6.03
N SER A 252 25.95 13.50 -5.90
CA SER A 252 27.34 13.82 -5.59
C SER A 252 27.65 13.92 -4.08
N VAL A 253 27.22 12.97 -3.25
CA VAL A 253 27.60 12.95 -1.82
C VAL A 253 28.68 11.89 -1.59
N SER A 254 29.84 12.36 -1.15
CA SER A 254 30.97 11.53 -0.73
C SER A 254 30.67 10.89 0.63
N GLY A 255 30.36 9.58 0.63
CA GLY A 255 30.26 8.78 1.86
C GLY A 255 29.61 7.41 1.63
N ASP A 256 30.26 6.34 2.11
CA ASP A 256 29.88 4.94 1.90
C ASP A 256 28.49 4.55 2.49
N SER A 257 27.83 5.41 3.26
CA SER A 257 26.44 5.22 3.74
C SER A 257 25.37 5.66 2.72
N ALA A 258 25.74 6.42 1.68
CA ALA A 258 24.81 7.05 0.75
C ALA A 258 24.22 6.09 -0.30
N ASN A 259 24.86 4.94 -0.57
CA ASN A 259 24.36 3.98 -1.56
C ASN A 259 23.07 3.28 -1.10
N MET A 260 22.88 3.04 0.22
CA MET A 260 21.60 2.51 0.73
C MET A 260 20.49 3.58 0.67
N ASP A 261 20.79 4.84 0.98
CA ASP A 261 19.81 5.93 0.92
C ASP A 261 19.45 6.34 -0.51
N ALA A 262 20.41 6.33 -1.44
CA ALA A 262 20.16 6.57 -2.85
C ALA A 262 19.39 5.40 -3.49
N ALA A 263 19.75 4.14 -3.18
CA ALA A 263 18.99 2.97 -3.62
C ALA A 263 17.57 2.95 -3.04
N ASN A 264 17.39 3.34 -1.77
CA ASN A 264 16.08 3.53 -1.17
C ASN A 264 15.32 4.66 -1.87
N ARG A 265 15.90 5.85 -2.06
CA ARG A 265 15.22 6.97 -2.78
C ARG A 265 14.87 6.62 -4.23
N LEU A 266 15.74 5.89 -4.94
CA LEU A 266 15.50 5.38 -6.28
C LEU A 266 14.40 4.32 -6.30
N GLN A 267 14.48 3.29 -5.46
CA GLN A 267 13.42 2.29 -5.32
C GLN A 267 12.09 2.92 -4.92
N LEU A 268 12.08 3.94 -4.06
CA LEU A 268 10.88 4.63 -3.59
C LEU A 268 10.33 5.62 -4.63
N SER A 269 11.14 6.12 -5.58
CA SER A 269 10.71 6.94 -6.73
C SER A 269 10.27 6.12 -7.96
N LEU A 270 10.97 5.02 -8.26
CA LEU A 270 10.80 4.18 -9.45
C LEU A 270 9.77 3.05 -9.27
N SER A 271 9.34 2.76 -8.03
CA SER A 271 8.26 1.81 -7.71
C SER A 271 6.85 2.29 -8.14
N HIS A 272 6.74 3.00 -9.27
CA HIS A 272 5.54 2.93 -10.12
C HIS A 272 5.42 1.53 -10.78
N SER A 273 6.41 0.65 -10.62
CA SER A 273 6.31 -0.77 -10.95
C SER A 273 7.26 -1.60 -10.07
N PHE A 274 6.68 -2.56 -9.34
CA PHE A 274 7.31 -3.64 -8.55
C PHE A 274 7.86 -3.33 -7.13
N SER A 275 7.61 -4.31 -6.26
CA SER A 275 7.62 -4.31 -4.78
C SER A 275 8.83 -5.05 -4.17
N ASN A 276 9.43 -4.51 -3.09
CA ASN A 276 9.62 -5.15 -1.76
C ASN A 276 10.73 -4.50 -0.91
N VAL A 277 10.34 -4.12 0.32
CA VAL A 277 10.95 -4.28 1.67
C VAL A 277 12.48 -4.26 1.85
N LEU A 278 13.00 -3.30 2.65
CA LEU A 278 13.84 -3.56 3.85
C LEU A 278 14.00 -2.34 4.79
N ASP A 279 14.06 -2.62 6.10
CA ASP A 279 14.30 -1.73 7.25
C ASP A 279 15.74 -1.15 7.32
N SER A 280 15.90 0.07 7.87
CA SER A 280 16.50 0.27 9.21
C SER A 280 16.92 1.72 9.50
N SER A 281 16.94 2.00 10.81
CA SER A 281 17.21 3.22 11.55
C SER A 281 18.69 3.53 11.81
N HIS A 282 19.11 4.80 11.74
CA HIS A 282 19.73 5.56 12.85
C HIS A 282 20.16 6.97 12.38
N VAL A 283 19.76 8.01 13.12
CA VAL A 283 20.12 9.42 12.91
C VAL A 283 21.34 9.76 13.77
N THR A 284 22.31 10.50 13.22
CA THR A 284 23.23 11.34 14.00
C THR A 284 23.26 12.75 13.42
N ASP A 285 22.96 13.68 14.32
CA ASP A 285 22.88 15.13 14.19
C ASP A 285 24.29 15.73 14.14
N ASP A 286 24.57 16.66 13.22
CA ASP A 286 25.62 17.65 13.43
C ASP A 286 25.35 18.91 12.59
N ARG A 287 24.87 19.94 13.28
CA ARG A 287 24.65 21.29 12.75
C ARG A 287 25.96 22.07 12.83
N SER A 288 26.34 22.72 11.73
CA SER A 288 27.19 23.91 11.82
C SER A 288 26.66 25.02 10.91
N GLU A 289 26.34 26.13 11.57
CA GLU A 289 25.85 27.39 11.01
C GLU A 289 27.00 28.12 10.31
N VAL A 290 26.79 28.60 9.09
CA VAL A 290 27.60 29.68 8.53
C VAL A 290 26.69 30.70 7.83
N ASP A 291 26.70 31.88 8.41
CA ASP A 291 26.05 33.12 8.02
C ASP A 291 26.65 33.68 6.71
N GLY A 292 25.81 34.22 5.82
CA GLY A 292 26.23 34.51 4.45
C GLY A 292 25.30 35.44 3.65
N SER A 293 25.17 36.67 4.12
CA SER A 293 24.80 37.92 3.42
C SER A 293 24.34 37.84 1.95
N VAL A 294 23.08 38.23 1.73
CA VAL A 294 22.39 38.41 0.45
C VAL A 294 22.94 39.60 -0.35
N VAL A 295 23.37 39.38 -1.60
CA VAL A 295 23.36 40.43 -2.63
C VAL A 295 22.85 39.87 -3.97
N SER A 296 21.78 40.53 -4.44
CA SER A 296 21.13 40.43 -5.75
C SER A 296 22.09 40.50 -6.93
N ILE A 297 22.10 39.47 -7.79
CA ILE A 297 22.51 39.57 -9.20
C ILE A 297 21.61 38.66 -10.05
N VAL A 298 20.59 39.26 -10.67
CA VAL A 298 19.90 38.68 -11.82
C VAL A 298 20.54 39.27 -13.07
N SER A 299 20.96 38.41 -14.01
CA SER A 299 21.45 38.71 -15.37
C SER A 299 22.98 38.75 -15.61
N ALA A 300 23.70 37.65 -15.34
CA ALA A 300 24.99 37.36 -16.00
C ALA A 300 25.51 35.92 -15.73
N THR A 301 24.95 34.86 -16.34
CA THR A 301 25.48 33.48 -16.10
C THR A 301 25.81 32.65 -17.35
N SER A 302 25.58 33.15 -18.56
CA SER A 302 25.76 32.34 -19.78
C SER A 302 27.22 31.94 -20.08
N SER A 303 28.20 32.68 -19.57
CA SER A 303 29.64 32.40 -19.76
C SER A 303 30.30 31.69 -18.57
N SER A 304 29.82 31.87 -17.34
CA SER A 304 30.41 31.27 -16.13
C SER A 304 30.05 29.77 -15.97
N SER A 305 28.85 29.35 -16.40
CA SER A 305 28.40 27.96 -16.25
C SER A 305 29.20 26.94 -17.09
N ARG A 306 30.04 27.39 -18.03
CA ARG A 306 30.91 26.49 -18.83
C ARG A 306 32.10 25.96 -18.04
N LEU A 307 32.44 26.62 -16.92
CA LEU A 307 33.57 26.26 -16.05
C LEU A 307 33.19 25.23 -14.97
N LEU A 308 31.90 24.98 -14.77
CA LEU A 308 31.41 24.01 -13.81
C LEU A 308 31.72 22.57 -14.25
N PRO A 309 31.99 21.65 -13.30
CA PRO A 309 32.02 20.22 -13.58
C PRO A 309 30.73 19.74 -14.27
N PRO A 310 30.78 18.73 -15.14
CA PRO A 310 29.62 18.30 -15.93
C PRO A 310 28.35 17.98 -15.13
N LYS A 311 28.49 17.42 -13.92
CA LYS A 311 27.37 17.13 -13.03
C LYS A 311 26.70 18.41 -12.49
N GLU A 312 27.48 19.39 -12.04
CA GLU A 312 26.96 20.67 -11.54
C GLU A 312 26.33 21.49 -12.68
N ARG A 313 26.95 21.47 -13.86
CA ARG A 313 26.39 22.08 -15.06
C ARG A 313 25.07 21.44 -15.48
N LEU A 314 24.94 20.12 -15.34
CA LEU A 314 23.68 19.42 -15.58
C LEU A 314 22.59 19.87 -14.61
N ARG A 315 22.89 20.04 -13.33
CA ARG A 315 21.93 20.58 -12.34
C ARG A 315 21.42 21.97 -12.72
N GLU A 316 22.31 22.91 -13.01
CA GLU A 316 21.91 24.28 -13.40
C GLU A 316 21.10 24.30 -14.70
N LYS A 317 21.41 23.41 -15.66
CA LYS A 317 20.66 23.34 -16.93
C LYS A 317 19.34 22.59 -16.79
N ALA A 318 19.26 21.55 -15.97
CA ALA A 318 18.00 20.90 -15.61
C ALA A 318 17.07 21.88 -14.87
N PHE A 319 17.62 22.69 -13.97
CA PHE A 319 16.89 23.77 -13.28
C PHE A 319 16.27 24.76 -14.27
N GLN A 320 17.08 25.32 -15.18
CA GLN A 320 16.61 26.26 -16.21
C GLN A 320 15.57 25.62 -17.15
N TYR A 321 15.77 24.36 -17.52
CA TYR A 321 14.84 23.61 -18.37
C TYR A 321 13.48 23.43 -17.70
N CYS A 322 13.46 23.07 -16.41
CA CYS A 322 12.22 22.87 -15.66
C CYS A 322 11.47 24.18 -15.41
N GLN A 323 12.18 25.28 -15.10
CA GLN A 323 11.55 26.61 -15.00
C GLN A 323 10.88 27.00 -16.32
N ARG A 324 11.57 26.78 -17.44
CA ARG A 324 11.02 27.05 -18.76
C ARG A 324 9.79 26.20 -19.06
N LEU A 325 9.81 24.90 -18.74
CA LEU A 325 8.64 24.03 -18.92
C LEU A 325 7.44 24.52 -18.10
N ILE A 326 7.65 24.96 -16.86
CA ILE A 326 6.59 25.50 -16.01
C ILE A 326 5.97 26.74 -16.67
N GLU A 327 6.78 27.67 -17.19
CA GLU A 327 6.30 28.84 -17.92
C GLU A 327 5.50 28.46 -19.18
N GLN A 328 5.91 27.42 -19.91
CA GLN A 328 5.20 26.98 -21.12
C GLN A 328 3.83 26.37 -20.81
N CYS A 329 3.69 25.76 -19.64
CA CYS A 329 2.42 25.26 -19.14
C CYS A 329 1.42 26.37 -18.80
N ASP A 330 1.83 27.65 -18.79
CA ASP A 330 0.93 28.79 -18.66
C ASP A 330 0.05 29.00 -19.89
N ARG A 331 0.46 28.43 -21.03
CA ARG A 331 -0.20 28.63 -22.30
C ARG A 331 -1.31 27.60 -22.47
N LYS A 332 -2.45 28.06 -22.95
CA LYS A 332 -3.60 27.20 -23.20
C LYS A 332 -3.33 26.30 -24.40
N ALA A 333 -3.28 24.99 -24.16
CA ALA A 333 -3.15 24.01 -25.23
C ALA A 333 -4.43 23.91 -26.07
N HIS A 334 -4.26 23.67 -27.38
CA HIS A 334 -5.38 23.52 -28.33
C HIS A 334 -6.06 22.16 -28.24
N LYS A 335 -5.33 21.10 -27.88
CA LYS A 335 -5.86 19.73 -27.80
C LYS A 335 -5.86 19.23 -26.35
N LYS A 336 -6.86 18.41 -26.01
CA LYS A 336 -6.96 17.77 -24.69
C LYS A 336 -5.75 16.89 -24.35
N MET A 337 -5.21 16.17 -25.33
CA MET A 337 -4.00 15.34 -25.15
C MET A 337 -2.79 16.19 -24.73
N ASP A 338 -2.66 17.38 -25.30
CA ASP A 338 -1.57 18.31 -25.00
C ASP A 338 -1.72 18.89 -23.58
N THR A 339 -2.95 19.11 -23.12
CA THR A 339 -3.22 19.50 -21.71
C THR A 339 -2.81 18.41 -20.72
N GLU A 340 -3.10 17.14 -21.01
CA GLU A 340 -2.66 16.04 -20.15
C GLU A 340 -1.14 15.86 -20.19
N LEU A 341 -0.50 16.09 -21.34
CA LEU A 341 0.96 16.14 -21.46
C LEU A 341 1.56 17.29 -20.63
N GLN A 342 0.98 18.49 -20.65
CA GLN A 342 1.41 19.61 -19.80
C GLN A 342 1.38 19.23 -18.31
N LYS A 343 0.31 18.58 -17.84
CA LYS A 343 0.21 18.11 -16.46
C LYS A 343 1.30 17.10 -16.11
N ALA A 344 1.56 16.13 -16.99
CA ALA A 344 2.63 15.15 -16.80
C ALA A 344 4.02 15.82 -16.75
N CYS A 345 4.26 16.80 -17.62
CA CYS A 345 5.50 17.57 -17.64
C CYS A 345 5.67 18.42 -16.37
N LEU A 346 4.58 18.99 -15.83
CA LEU A 346 4.61 19.71 -14.55
C LEU A 346 4.98 18.79 -13.39
N VAL A 347 4.38 17.59 -13.30
CA VAL A 347 4.72 16.60 -12.27
C VAL A 347 6.23 16.32 -12.30
N GLU A 348 6.77 15.98 -13.48
CA GLU A 348 8.17 15.61 -13.62
C GLU A 348 9.11 16.81 -13.39
N ALA A 349 8.77 17.99 -13.92
CA ALA A 349 9.57 19.20 -13.72
C ALA A 349 9.68 19.59 -12.24
N VAL A 350 8.59 19.48 -11.47
CA VAL A 350 8.61 19.78 -10.03
C VAL A 350 9.45 18.76 -9.27
N TYR A 351 9.37 17.46 -9.60
CA TYR A 351 10.25 16.46 -9.00
C TYR A 351 11.73 16.67 -9.35
N ILE A 352 12.06 17.05 -10.58
CA ILE A 352 13.44 17.37 -10.96
C ILE A 352 13.93 18.60 -10.19
N LEU A 353 13.11 19.65 -10.06
CA LEU A 353 13.46 20.82 -9.26
C LEU A 353 13.66 20.47 -7.78
N ASP A 354 12.83 19.59 -7.21
CA ASP A 354 13.01 19.06 -5.85
C ASP A 354 14.37 18.35 -5.73
N CYS A 355 14.70 17.44 -6.64
CA CYS A 355 15.98 16.70 -6.64
C CYS A 355 17.18 17.65 -6.74
N VAL A 356 17.12 18.62 -7.65
CA VAL A 356 18.20 19.60 -7.85
C VAL A 356 18.37 20.48 -6.60
N CYS A 357 17.29 20.89 -5.95
CA CYS A 357 17.34 21.69 -4.72
C CYS A 357 17.83 20.89 -3.51
N VAL A 358 17.58 19.58 -3.46
CA VAL A 358 18.15 18.68 -2.45
C VAL A 358 19.67 18.58 -2.61
N GLU A 359 20.18 18.51 -3.84
CA GLU A 359 21.62 18.46 -4.11
C GLU A 359 22.33 19.81 -3.91
N ASP A 360 21.67 20.91 -4.28
CA ASP A 360 22.19 22.26 -4.15
C ASP A 360 21.16 23.18 -3.49
N PRO A 361 21.23 23.33 -2.15
CA PRO A 361 20.31 24.18 -1.38
C PRO A 361 20.32 25.65 -1.82
N SER A 362 21.37 26.13 -2.49
CA SER A 362 21.43 27.52 -2.98
C SER A 362 20.38 27.80 -4.07
N LEU A 363 19.94 26.75 -4.77
CA LEU A 363 18.91 26.84 -5.80
C LEU A 363 17.50 26.97 -5.22
N VAL A 364 17.28 26.67 -3.94
CA VAL A 364 15.96 26.74 -3.29
C VAL A 364 15.37 28.15 -3.40
N TYR A 365 16.15 29.19 -3.08
CA TYR A 365 15.67 30.58 -3.15
C TYR A 365 15.33 31.04 -4.58
N ARG A 366 15.93 30.41 -5.60
CA ARG A 366 15.63 30.65 -7.02
C ARG A 366 14.42 29.82 -7.50
N ALA A 367 14.25 28.62 -6.96
CA ALA A 367 13.16 27.70 -7.30
C ALA A 367 11.82 28.14 -6.70
N PHE A 368 11.83 28.54 -5.43
CA PHE A 368 10.61 28.74 -4.64
C PHE A 368 9.64 29.77 -5.23
N PRO A 369 10.08 30.93 -5.76
CA PRO A 369 9.16 31.89 -6.39
C PRO A 369 8.38 31.27 -7.56
N CYS A 370 9.04 30.44 -8.38
CA CYS A 370 8.42 29.73 -9.49
C CYS A 370 7.39 28.70 -8.98
N ILE A 371 7.77 27.86 -8.00
CA ILE A 371 6.87 26.83 -7.44
C ILE A 371 5.68 27.46 -6.68
N LYS A 372 5.90 28.57 -5.96
CA LYS A 372 4.84 29.30 -5.25
C LYS A 372 3.85 29.94 -6.22
N ALA A 373 4.34 30.54 -7.31
CA ALA A 373 3.47 31.08 -8.36
C ALA A 373 2.67 29.96 -9.05
N LEU A 374 3.30 28.81 -9.31
CA LEU A 374 2.64 27.63 -9.85
C LEU A 374 1.54 27.12 -8.92
N PHE A 375 1.82 26.97 -7.62
CA PHE A 375 0.82 26.60 -6.62
C PHE A 375 -0.35 27.59 -6.60
N GLY A 376 -0.07 28.90 -6.56
CA GLY A 376 -1.09 29.95 -6.52
C GLY A 376 -2.07 29.91 -7.71
N ARG A 377 -1.59 29.50 -8.89
CA ARG A 377 -2.39 29.33 -10.09
C ARG A 377 -3.24 28.06 -10.09
N LEU A 378 -2.67 26.95 -9.62
CA LEU A 378 -3.29 25.63 -9.79
C LEU A 378 -4.20 25.22 -8.61
N ASN A 379 -4.05 25.85 -7.44
CA ASN A 379 -4.70 25.41 -6.20
C ASN A 379 -6.24 25.38 -6.23
N SER A 380 -6.88 26.16 -7.11
CA SER A 380 -8.34 26.23 -7.21
C SER A 380 -8.93 25.07 -8.00
N GLU A 381 -8.16 24.47 -8.91
CA GLU A 381 -8.62 23.50 -9.88
C GLU A 381 -8.27 22.06 -9.50
N LEU A 382 -9.30 21.23 -9.30
CA LEU A 382 -9.13 19.82 -8.93
C LEU A 382 -8.44 18.96 -10.01
N SER A 383 -8.50 19.40 -11.28
CA SER A 383 -7.90 18.66 -12.40
C SER A 383 -6.37 18.58 -12.34
N PHE A 384 -5.74 19.38 -11.47
CA PHE A 384 -4.31 19.42 -11.19
C PHE A 384 -3.91 18.72 -9.89
N ALA A 385 -4.80 17.99 -9.22
CA ALA A 385 -4.51 17.32 -7.94
C ALA A 385 -3.23 16.46 -7.97
N ARG A 386 -2.97 15.75 -9.07
CA ARG A 386 -1.74 14.98 -9.27
C ARG A 386 -0.47 15.84 -9.34
N VAL A 387 -0.55 17.04 -9.92
CA VAL A 387 0.57 18.02 -9.94
C VAL A 387 0.80 18.60 -8.54
N MET A 388 -0.24 18.69 -7.72
CA MET A 388 -0.12 19.23 -6.36
C MET A 388 0.63 18.32 -5.40
N VAL A 389 0.69 17.00 -5.64
CA VAL A 389 1.45 16.06 -4.79
C VAL A 389 2.98 16.34 -4.86
N PRO A 390 3.62 16.43 -6.05
CA PRO A 390 5.01 16.88 -6.16
C PRO A 390 5.26 18.28 -5.59
N ILE A 391 4.32 19.22 -5.76
CA ILE A 391 4.44 20.54 -5.14
C ILE A 391 4.42 20.42 -3.62
N ALA A 392 3.53 19.59 -3.05
CA ALA A 392 3.51 19.33 -1.62
C ALA A 392 4.81 18.70 -1.13
N GLN A 393 5.42 17.79 -1.90
CA GLN A 393 6.75 17.28 -1.60
C GLN A 393 7.82 18.39 -1.62
N PHE A 394 7.80 19.27 -2.62
CA PHE A 394 8.74 20.38 -2.70
C PHE A 394 8.63 21.32 -1.49
N TYR A 395 7.41 21.67 -1.08
CA TYR A 395 7.16 22.43 0.15
C TYR A 395 7.58 21.64 1.39
N LEU A 396 7.31 20.34 1.42
CA LEU A 396 7.68 19.47 2.52
C LEU A 396 9.19 19.35 2.68
N ASN A 397 10.00 19.47 1.62
CA ASN A 397 11.45 19.38 1.70
C ASN A 397 12.08 20.75 1.98
N HIS A 398 11.64 21.79 1.26
CA HIS A 398 12.35 23.08 1.18
C HIS A 398 11.64 24.25 1.86
N GLY A 399 10.38 24.08 2.30
CA GLY A 399 9.56 25.16 2.83
C GLY A 399 10.13 25.86 4.06
N GLU A 400 10.78 25.10 4.94
CA GLU A 400 11.44 25.63 6.14
C GLU A 400 12.64 26.52 5.79
N LEU A 401 13.52 26.05 4.90
CA LEU A 401 14.70 26.80 4.43
C LEU A 401 14.30 28.12 3.73
N ALA A 402 13.18 28.09 3.00
CA ALA A 402 12.64 29.26 2.31
C ALA A 402 11.75 30.15 3.21
N ALA A 403 11.52 29.77 4.47
CA ALA A 403 10.61 30.44 5.40
C ALA A 403 9.20 30.69 4.80
N VAL A 404 8.65 29.69 4.09
CA VAL A 404 7.34 29.79 3.44
C VAL A 404 6.29 28.98 4.17
N ASP A 405 5.15 29.62 4.45
CA ASP A 405 3.96 28.95 4.98
C ASP A 405 3.41 27.89 4.01
N CYS A 406 3.22 26.68 4.51
CA CYS A 406 2.75 25.51 3.76
C CYS A 406 1.31 25.11 4.13
N ASP A 407 0.63 25.81 5.04
CA ASP A 407 -0.71 25.44 5.53
C ASP A 407 -1.75 25.28 4.42
N ALA A 408 -1.73 26.18 3.42
CA ALA A 408 -2.65 26.14 2.29
C ALA A 408 -2.49 24.85 1.46
N VAL A 409 -1.24 24.36 1.31
CA VAL A 409 -0.93 23.13 0.60
C VAL A 409 -1.52 21.94 1.35
N TRP A 410 -1.31 21.87 2.66
CA TRP A 410 -1.81 20.78 3.48
C TRP A 410 -3.34 20.72 3.57
N LYS A 411 -4.02 21.88 3.60
CA LYS A 411 -5.49 21.96 3.53
C LYS A 411 -6.05 21.38 2.23
N LEU A 412 -5.32 21.53 1.11
CA LEU A 412 -5.70 20.91 -0.16
C LEU A 412 -5.44 19.41 -0.15
N VAL A 413 -4.20 19.02 0.17
CA VAL A 413 -3.71 17.64 0.05
C VAL A 413 -4.39 16.70 1.03
N LEU A 414 -4.56 17.12 2.29
CA LEU A 414 -5.16 16.30 3.35
C LEU A 414 -6.67 16.55 3.51
N GLY A 415 -7.18 17.69 3.02
CA GLY A 415 -8.57 18.12 3.18
C GLY A 415 -9.37 18.05 1.87
N ARG A 416 -9.10 18.94 0.93
CA ARG A 416 -9.94 19.04 -0.28
C ARG A 416 -9.89 17.81 -1.17
N PHE A 417 -8.70 17.27 -1.45
CA PHE A 417 -8.54 16.17 -2.40
C PHE A 417 -9.19 14.87 -1.94
N PRO A 418 -8.96 14.35 -0.72
CA PRO A 418 -9.66 13.14 -0.30
C PRO A 418 -11.18 13.35 -0.14
N ALA A 419 -11.64 14.59 0.07
CA ALA A 419 -13.07 14.88 0.19
C ALA A 419 -13.80 14.88 -1.16
N GLU A 420 -13.19 15.42 -2.21
CA GLU A 420 -13.82 15.61 -3.52
C GLU A 420 -13.38 14.59 -4.58
N LEU A 421 -12.18 14.01 -4.43
CA LEU A 421 -11.53 13.13 -5.41
C LEU A 421 -11.23 11.73 -4.85
N PHE A 422 -11.94 11.28 -3.81
CA PHE A 422 -11.79 9.93 -3.24
C PHE A 422 -11.99 8.81 -4.27
N ASN A 423 -12.67 9.09 -5.38
CA ASN A 423 -12.97 8.16 -6.45
C ASN A 423 -11.95 8.12 -7.58
N ASP A 424 -10.90 8.95 -7.54
CA ASP A 424 -9.77 8.89 -8.48
C ASP A 424 -8.71 7.89 -7.98
N PRO A 425 -8.57 6.71 -8.63
CA PRO A 425 -7.63 5.68 -8.18
C PRO A 425 -6.16 6.10 -8.33
N PHE A 426 -5.83 6.95 -9.31
CA PHE A 426 -4.45 7.38 -9.53
C PHE A 426 -4.01 8.35 -8.43
N LEU A 427 -4.88 9.31 -8.11
CA LEU A 427 -4.63 10.23 -7.01
C LEU A 427 -4.54 9.51 -5.66
N ALA A 428 -5.44 8.55 -5.40
CA ALA A 428 -5.43 7.76 -4.17
C ALA A 428 -4.07 7.07 -3.99
N HIS A 429 -3.60 6.37 -5.02
CA HIS A 429 -2.31 5.68 -4.98
C HIS A 429 -1.12 6.64 -4.81
N GLU A 430 -1.06 7.72 -5.59
CA GLU A 430 0.03 8.69 -5.51
C GLU A 430 0.09 9.40 -4.16
N LEU A 431 -1.06 9.81 -3.63
CA LEU A 431 -1.14 10.51 -2.35
C LEU A 431 -0.83 9.60 -1.16
N LEU A 432 -1.43 8.39 -1.12
CA LEU A 432 -1.16 7.45 -0.02
C LEU A 432 0.30 7.01 -0.01
N ARG A 433 0.89 6.76 -1.18
CA ARG A 433 2.32 6.49 -1.30
C ARG A 433 3.15 7.67 -0.82
N PHE A 434 2.86 8.90 -1.25
CA PHE A 434 3.55 10.10 -0.77
C PHE A 434 3.51 10.21 0.76
N LEU A 435 2.33 10.01 1.37
CA LEU A 435 2.16 10.08 2.83
C LEU A 435 2.91 8.96 3.54
N ARG A 436 2.90 7.73 3.00
CA ARG A 436 3.65 6.60 3.57
C ARG A 436 5.15 6.86 3.56
N LEU A 437 5.68 7.38 2.45
CA LEU A 437 7.10 7.66 2.29
C LEU A 437 7.61 8.77 3.20
N HIS A 438 6.75 9.72 3.57
CA HIS A 438 7.14 10.91 4.32
C HIS A 438 6.35 11.09 5.62
N ALA A 439 5.83 10.01 6.21
CA ALA A 439 4.87 10.09 7.33
C ALA A 439 5.40 10.90 8.52
N ASP A 440 6.67 10.72 8.90
CA ASP A 440 7.26 11.45 10.03
C ASP A 440 7.49 12.93 9.71
N SER A 441 8.03 13.24 8.53
CA SER A 441 8.22 14.63 8.06
C SER A 441 6.87 15.36 7.94
N VAL A 442 5.85 14.70 7.38
CA VAL A 442 4.49 15.25 7.27
C VAL A 442 3.90 15.47 8.66
N ARG A 443 4.05 14.54 9.61
CA ARG A 443 3.55 14.73 10.98
C ARG A 443 4.19 15.96 11.64
N GLN A 444 5.48 16.19 11.43
CA GLN A 444 6.19 17.34 11.99
C GLN A 444 5.79 18.66 11.33
N ARG A 445 5.65 18.67 10.00
CA ARG A 445 5.42 19.90 9.21
C ARG A 445 3.94 20.21 8.93
N ALA A 446 3.03 19.25 9.14
CA ALA A 446 1.59 19.40 8.96
C ALA A 446 0.83 18.88 10.20
N PRO A 447 0.64 19.70 11.24
CA PRO A 447 -0.02 19.28 12.49
C PRO A 447 -1.42 18.67 12.32
N GLN A 448 -2.14 19.08 11.27
CA GLN A 448 -3.46 18.57 10.89
C GLN A 448 -3.44 17.13 10.37
N TYR A 449 -2.27 16.57 10.03
CA TYR A 449 -2.13 15.23 9.46
C TYR A 449 -2.80 14.15 10.30
N THR A 450 -2.51 14.10 11.60
CA THR A 450 -3.09 13.09 12.52
C THR A 450 -4.59 13.28 12.72
N ARG A 451 -5.13 14.47 12.45
CA ARG A 451 -6.57 14.76 12.48
C ARG A 451 -7.25 14.54 11.14
N SER A 452 -6.51 14.41 10.03
CA SER A 452 -7.06 14.22 8.69
C SER A 452 -7.53 12.78 8.39
N PHE A 453 -7.37 11.85 9.34
CA PHE A 453 -7.72 10.44 9.14
C PHE A 453 -9.15 10.19 8.63
N PRO A 454 -10.22 10.91 9.05
CA PRO A 454 -11.57 10.63 8.53
C PRO A 454 -11.64 10.81 7.02
N ASN A 455 -10.86 11.76 6.50
CA ASN A 455 -10.83 12.10 5.10
C ASN A 455 -9.91 11.17 4.30
N LEU A 456 -8.74 10.82 4.85
CA LEU A 456 -7.86 9.81 4.24
C LEU A 456 -8.56 8.45 4.11
N LEU A 457 -9.32 8.05 5.13
CA LEU A 457 -10.09 6.80 5.12
C LEU A 457 -11.17 6.76 4.02
N LYS A 458 -11.50 7.87 3.36
CA LYS A 458 -12.41 7.86 2.19
C LYS A 458 -11.82 7.09 1.01
N PHE A 459 -10.50 7.12 0.80
CA PHE A 459 -9.86 6.30 -0.23
C PHE A 459 -10.05 4.80 0.05
N LEU A 460 -9.82 4.41 1.29
CA LEU A 460 -10.02 3.03 1.75
C LEU A 460 -11.49 2.61 1.70
N ALA A 461 -12.41 3.47 2.14
CA ALA A 461 -13.84 3.21 2.10
C ALA A 461 -14.37 3.13 0.65
N TRP A 462 -13.72 3.83 -0.28
CA TRP A 462 -14.02 3.76 -1.70
C TRP A 462 -13.46 2.49 -2.31
N ASP A 463 -12.14 2.24 -2.33
CA ASP A 463 -11.55 1.09 -3.03
C ASP A 463 -10.59 0.26 -2.15
N SER A 464 -11.15 -0.41 -1.14
CA SER A 464 -10.38 -1.10 -0.10
C SER A 464 -9.34 -2.10 -0.63
N PRO A 465 -9.64 -2.99 -1.60
CA PRO A 465 -8.64 -3.96 -2.09
C PRO A 465 -7.42 -3.31 -2.74
N ALA A 466 -7.56 -2.11 -3.31
CA ALA A 466 -6.48 -1.43 -4.02
C ALA A 466 -5.51 -0.71 -3.08
N VAL A 467 -5.97 -0.27 -1.90
CA VAL A 467 -5.22 0.62 -1.00
C VAL A 467 -5.01 0.06 0.41
N VAL A 468 -5.51 -1.15 0.71
CA VAL A 468 -5.38 -1.74 2.05
C VAL A 468 -3.91 -1.86 2.47
N ASP A 469 -3.03 -2.28 1.55
CA ASP A 469 -1.59 -2.41 1.81
C ASP A 469 -0.95 -1.07 2.18
N ASP A 470 -1.35 0.03 1.51
CA ASP A 470 -0.88 1.37 1.88
C ASP A 470 -1.33 1.75 3.30
N PHE A 471 -2.55 1.37 3.70
CA PHE A 471 -3.07 1.64 5.05
C PHE A 471 -2.47 0.72 6.13
N VAL A 472 -1.92 -0.44 5.77
CA VAL A 472 -1.17 -1.28 6.72
C VAL A 472 0.01 -0.49 7.30
N ASP A 473 0.72 0.22 6.43
CA ASP A 473 1.89 1.02 6.80
C ASP A 473 1.50 2.41 7.33
N LEU A 474 0.45 3.02 6.79
CA LEU A 474 0.06 4.39 7.13
C LEU A 474 -0.70 4.47 8.46
N LEU A 475 -1.58 3.52 8.78
CA LEU A 475 -2.47 3.59 9.94
C LEU A 475 -1.74 3.80 11.28
N PRO A 476 -0.63 3.11 11.59
CA PRO A 476 0.12 3.34 12.84
C PRO A 476 0.51 4.80 13.04
N SER A 477 0.78 5.53 11.94
CA SER A 477 1.21 6.91 12.02
C SER A 477 0.09 7.90 12.37
N LEU A 478 -1.17 7.50 12.20
CA LEU A 478 -2.38 8.27 12.51
C LEU A 478 -2.88 8.05 13.94
N VAL A 479 -2.42 7.00 14.62
CA VAL A 479 -2.82 6.67 16.00
C VAL A 479 -2.09 7.57 16.99
N THR A 480 -2.81 8.49 17.63
CA THR A 480 -2.30 9.32 18.72
C THR A 480 -3.20 9.19 19.94
N ALA A 481 -2.68 9.51 21.14
CA ALA A 481 -3.50 9.49 22.36
C ALA A 481 -4.76 10.37 22.25
N GLY A 482 -4.67 11.50 21.53
CA GLY A 482 -5.80 12.43 21.36
C GLY A 482 -6.80 12.04 20.26
N THR A 483 -6.47 11.11 19.37
CA THR A 483 -7.34 10.69 18.25
C THR A 483 -7.77 9.23 18.32
N ALA A 484 -7.19 8.44 19.25
CA ALA A 484 -7.34 6.99 19.30
C ALA A 484 -8.81 6.55 19.39
N VAL A 485 -9.61 7.18 20.25
CA VAL A 485 -11.02 6.79 20.46
C VAL A 485 -11.84 7.05 19.21
N GLU A 486 -11.79 8.28 18.68
CA GLU A 486 -12.50 8.65 17.46
C GLU A 486 -12.06 7.81 16.25
N LEU A 487 -10.77 7.47 16.15
CA LEU A 487 -10.25 6.60 15.11
C LEU A 487 -10.80 5.17 15.24
N LEU A 488 -10.92 4.62 16.45
CA LEU A 488 -11.55 3.30 16.66
C LEU A 488 -13.00 3.31 16.18
N HIS A 489 -13.80 4.31 16.55
CA HIS A 489 -15.18 4.44 16.06
C HIS A 489 -15.21 4.56 14.53
N THR A 490 -14.34 5.39 13.95
CA THR A 490 -14.30 5.61 12.50
C THR A 490 -13.88 4.35 11.73
N LEU A 491 -12.98 3.53 12.27
CA LEU A 491 -12.63 2.23 11.69
C LEU A 491 -13.80 1.24 11.75
N LEU A 492 -14.58 1.23 12.83
CA LEU A 492 -15.79 0.40 12.94
C LEU A 492 -16.91 0.88 12.00
N ASP A 493 -16.96 2.18 11.72
CA ASP A 493 -17.98 2.80 10.87
C ASP A 493 -17.53 2.94 9.40
N LEU A 494 -16.36 2.40 9.02
CA LEU A 494 -15.86 2.36 7.63
C LEU A 494 -16.91 1.83 6.62
N PRO A 495 -17.68 0.76 6.90
CA PRO A 495 -18.75 0.32 6.01
C PRO A 495 -19.86 1.36 5.84
N CYS A 496 -20.19 2.12 6.91
CA CYS A 496 -21.15 3.22 6.85
C CYS A 496 -20.62 4.38 6.00
N LEU A 497 -19.32 4.71 6.11
CA LEU A 497 -18.65 5.67 5.25
C LEU A 497 -18.70 5.23 3.77
N SER A 498 -18.38 3.97 3.49
CA SER A 498 -18.44 3.41 2.12
C SER A 498 -19.83 3.56 1.50
N ALA A 499 -20.88 3.21 2.26
CA ALA A 499 -22.26 3.38 1.84
C ALA A 499 -22.59 4.86 1.57
N THR A 500 -22.13 5.76 2.44
CA THR A 500 -22.36 7.20 2.34
C THR A 500 -21.67 7.82 1.11
N LEU A 501 -20.44 7.40 0.77
CA LEU A 501 -19.76 7.86 -0.44
C LEU A 501 -20.49 7.41 -1.72
N VAL A 502 -21.06 6.21 -1.73
CA VAL A 502 -21.89 5.72 -2.84
C VAL A 502 -23.16 6.57 -2.96
N LEU A 503 -23.81 6.90 -1.84
CA LEU A 503 -24.99 7.77 -1.82
C LEU A 503 -24.64 9.20 -2.29
N GLN A 504 -23.51 9.74 -1.88
CA GLN A 504 -23.03 11.06 -2.31
C GLN A 504 -22.91 11.13 -3.83
N LEU A 505 -22.27 10.17 -4.49
CA LEU A 505 -22.13 10.15 -5.94
C LEU A 505 -23.44 9.92 -6.70
N ARG A 506 -24.32 9.06 -6.16
CA ARG A 506 -25.66 8.86 -6.73
C ARG A 506 -26.53 10.11 -6.59
N SER A 507 -26.35 10.87 -5.51
CA SER A 507 -27.12 12.09 -5.28
C SER A 507 -26.83 13.17 -6.32
N THR A 508 -25.59 13.22 -6.84
CA THR A 508 -25.16 14.17 -7.87
C THR A 508 -25.58 13.79 -9.29
N SER A 509 -25.83 12.50 -9.57
CA SER A 509 -26.19 12.01 -10.91
C SER A 509 -27.69 11.89 -11.16
N VAL A 510 -28.51 11.67 -10.12
CA VAL A 510 -29.97 11.49 -10.25
C VAL A 510 -30.68 12.83 -10.02
N SER A 511 -31.35 13.38 -11.05
CA SER A 511 -32.17 14.59 -10.90
C SER A 511 -33.36 14.35 -9.95
N ILE A 512 -33.82 15.40 -9.26
CA ILE A 512 -34.91 15.34 -8.27
C ILE A 512 -36.28 15.03 -8.94
N SER A 513 -36.36 15.09 -10.27
CA SER A 513 -37.62 15.19 -11.04
C SER A 513 -38.12 13.92 -11.72
N GLU A 514 -37.46 12.77 -11.61
CA GLU A 514 -37.96 11.52 -12.22
C GLU A 514 -38.65 10.58 -11.22
N PRO A 515 -39.98 10.39 -11.29
CA PRO A 515 -40.71 9.40 -10.48
C PRO A 515 -40.70 7.99 -11.13
N SER A 516 -39.62 7.64 -11.86
CA SER A 516 -39.51 6.39 -12.64
C SER A 516 -38.56 5.40 -11.95
N GLY A 517 -39.04 4.70 -10.93
CA GLY A 517 -38.37 3.55 -10.31
C GLY A 517 -38.41 3.56 -8.79
N ARG A 518 -38.35 2.39 -8.13
CA ARG A 518 -38.25 2.30 -6.65
C ARG A 518 -37.04 3.11 -6.18
N GLY A 519 -37.28 4.29 -5.60
CA GLY A 519 -36.24 5.08 -4.94
C GLY A 519 -35.58 4.27 -3.83
N LEU A 520 -34.25 4.35 -3.72
CA LEU A 520 -33.50 3.77 -2.61
C LEU A 520 -33.82 4.57 -1.35
N ARG A 521 -34.32 3.91 -0.30
CA ARG A 521 -34.67 4.59 0.96
C ARG A 521 -33.46 5.27 1.58
N SER A 522 -32.29 4.66 1.45
CA SER A 522 -31.03 5.24 1.90
C SER A 522 -30.66 6.53 1.16
N LEU A 523 -31.03 6.67 -0.12
CA LEU A 523 -30.78 7.89 -0.90
C LEU A 523 -31.75 9.01 -0.52
N ASP A 524 -33.02 8.68 -0.29
CA ASP A 524 -34.00 9.63 0.22
C ASP A 524 -33.61 10.13 1.63
N ALA A 525 -33.12 9.22 2.48
CA ALA A 525 -32.58 9.56 3.79
C ALA A 525 -31.36 10.49 3.70
N PHE A 526 -30.44 10.24 2.77
CA PHE A 526 -29.27 11.08 2.52
C PHE A 526 -29.64 12.51 2.11
N ARG A 527 -30.72 12.66 1.32
CA ARG A 527 -31.25 13.96 0.88
C ARG A 527 -32.08 14.67 1.95
N ASN A 528 -32.54 13.95 2.98
CA ASN A 528 -33.43 14.50 4.00
C ASN A 528 -32.66 15.40 5.00
N PRO A 529 -33.05 16.69 5.15
CA PRO A 529 -32.41 17.61 6.10
C PRO A 529 -32.35 17.11 7.54
N THR A 530 -33.34 16.30 7.97
CA THR A 530 -33.45 15.74 9.33
C THR A 530 -32.29 14.82 9.68
N PHE A 531 -31.75 14.10 8.70
CA PHE A 531 -30.66 13.13 8.90
C PHE A 531 -29.30 13.64 8.42
N ARG A 532 -29.24 14.85 7.85
CA ARG A 532 -28.05 15.43 7.24
C ARG A 532 -26.85 15.44 8.19
N GLY A 533 -27.04 15.72 9.48
CA GLY A 533 -25.97 15.71 10.48
C GLY A 533 -25.24 14.37 10.59
N LEU A 534 -25.96 13.24 10.46
CA LEU A 534 -25.38 11.90 10.55
C LEU A 534 -24.42 11.63 9.39
N PHE A 535 -24.84 11.99 8.17
CA PHE A 535 -24.01 11.82 6.98
C PHE A 535 -22.85 12.81 6.94
N LEU A 536 -23.06 14.06 7.38
CA LEU A 536 -21.97 15.05 7.48
C LEU A 536 -20.90 14.63 8.49
N PHE A 537 -21.28 13.97 9.60
CA PHE A 537 -20.31 13.41 10.53
C PHE A 537 -19.41 12.37 9.84
N LEU A 538 -19.97 11.45 9.04
CA LEU A 538 -19.17 10.49 8.27
C LEU A 538 -18.30 11.17 7.22
N LEU A 539 -18.82 12.21 6.56
CA LEU A 539 -18.13 12.92 5.48
C LEU A 539 -17.13 13.99 5.95
N ARG A 540 -16.94 14.17 7.26
CA ARG A 540 -16.06 15.21 7.83
C ARG A 540 -14.63 15.10 7.28
N GLY A 541 -13.98 16.25 7.16
CA GLY A 541 -12.60 16.35 6.68
C GLY A 541 -11.55 16.13 7.77
N GLU A 542 -11.92 16.39 9.02
CA GLU A 542 -10.99 16.37 10.16
C GLU A 542 -11.67 15.80 11.40
N ALA A 543 -10.84 15.23 12.28
CA ALA A 543 -11.20 14.76 13.60
C ALA A 543 -11.48 15.92 14.56
N GLY A 544 -12.11 15.62 15.69
CA GLY A 544 -12.44 16.61 16.74
C GLY A 544 -13.87 17.15 16.70
N SER A 545 -14.76 16.55 15.90
CA SER A 545 -16.21 16.84 15.91
C SER A 545 -16.99 16.05 16.96
N GLY A 546 -16.30 15.24 17.78
CA GLY A 546 -16.86 14.27 18.73
C GLY A 546 -16.38 12.85 18.44
N ASP A 547 -16.36 12.00 19.47
CA ASP A 547 -15.79 10.64 19.38
C ASP A 547 -16.64 9.69 18.54
N THR A 548 -17.97 9.85 18.56
CA THR A 548 -18.93 8.94 17.92
C THR A 548 -20.21 9.66 17.49
N ILE A 549 -21.07 8.97 16.74
CA ILE A 549 -22.34 9.46 16.22
C ILE A 549 -23.44 9.28 17.29
N GLU A 550 -24.06 10.37 17.76
CA GLU A 550 -25.09 10.34 18.82
C GLU A 550 -26.29 9.42 18.53
N ARG A 551 -26.66 9.24 17.25
CA ARG A 551 -27.84 8.44 16.83
C ARG A 551 -27.45 7.31 15.88
N LEU A 552 -26.37 6.60 16.21
CA LEU A 552 -25.77 5.60 15.33
C LEU A 552 -26.72 4.43 14.98
N SER A 553 -27.56 3.98 15.91
CA SER A 553 -28.61 2.99 15.63
C SER A 553 -29.54 3.46 14.50
N LYS A 554 -29.92 4.75 14.52
CA LYS A 554 -30.75 5.34 13.48
C LYS A 554 -30.01 5.38 12.14
N LEU A 555 -28.73 5.73 12.14
CA LEU A 555 -27.92 5.69 10.92
C LEU A 555 -27.87 4.29 10.31
N HIS A 556 -27.69 3.25 11.12
CA HIS A 556 -27.70 1.86 10.65
C HIS A 556 -29.05 1.46 10.04
N GLU A 557 -30.17 1.91 10.61
CA GLU A 557 -31.49 1.71 10.00
C GLU A 557 -31.60 2.38 8.62
N LEU A 558 -31.09 3.61 8.49
CA LEU A 558 -31.11 4.34 7.21
C LEU A 558 -30.20 3.70 6.16
N LEU A 559 -29.13 3.03 6.58
CA LEU A 559 -28.16 2.36 5.72
C LEU A 559 -28.40 0.86 5.54
N SER A 560 -29.52 0.31 6.05
CA SER A 560 -29.75 -1.14 6.02
C SER A 560 -29.78 -1.72 4.60
N GLU A 561 -30.32 -0.98 3.62
CA GLU A 561 -30.34 -1.39 2.21
C GLU A 561 -28.94 -1.40 1.56
N ALA A 562 -27.96 -0.71 2.16
CA ALA A 562 -26.60 -0.62 1.66
C ALA A 562 -25.67 -1.72 2.20
N ALA A 563 -26.10 -2.48 3.20
CA ALA A 563 -25.28 -3.50 3.86
C ALA A 563 -24.75 -4.58 2.90
N ASP A 564 -25.54 -4.93 1.88
CA ASP A 564 -25.20 -5.96 0.89
C ASP A 564 -24.54 -5.38 -0.37
N TRP A 565 -24.25 -4.08 -0.41
CA TRP A 565 -23.59 -3.49 -1.58
C TRP A 565 -22.14 -4.02 -1.69
N PRO A 566 -21.68 -4.46 -2.88
CA PRO A 566 -20.36 -5.09 -3.03
C PRO A 566 -19.18 -4.24 -2.54
N ARG A 567 -19.30 -2.91 -2.56
CA ARG A 567 -18.27 -2.00 -2.02
C ARG A 567 -18.28 -1.98 -0.49
N VAL A 568 -19.47 -1.93 0.12
CA VAL A 568 -19.67 -1.92 1.57
C VAL A 568 -19.19 -3.25 2.17
N VAL A 569 -19.55 -4.37 1.55
CA VAL A 569 -19.09 -5.71 1.97
C VAL A 569 -17.57 -5.84 1.88
N ARG A 570 -16.95 -5.41 0.77
CA ARG A 570 -15.48 -5.43 0.63
C ARG A 570 -14.78 -4.53 1.64
N CYS A 571 -15.34 -3.35 1.93
CA CYS A 571 -14.83 -2.47 2.96
C CYS A 571 -14.95 -3.09 4.36
N ALA A 572 -16.06 -3.74 4.68
CA ALA A 572 -16.25 -4.44 5.95
C ALA A 572 -15.23 -5.58 6.17
N GLN A 573 -14.81 -6.26 5.10
CA GLN A 573 -13.81 -7.33 5.15
C GLN A 573 -12.40 -6.85 5.51
N THR A 574 -12.05 -5.58 5.26
CA THR A 574 -10.72 -5.04 5.58
C THR A 574 -10.62 -4.52 7.02
N VAL A 575 -11.75 -4.14 7.64
CA VAL A 575 -11.77 -3.57 9.00
C VAL A 575 -11.09 -4.46 10.04
N PRO A 576 -11.30 -5.80 10.11
CA PRO A 576 -10.64 -6.63 11.12
C PRO A 576 -9.11 -6.54 11.09
N VAL A 577 -8.51 -6.48 9.89
CA VAL A 577 -7.06 -6.34 9.70
C VAL A 577 -6.59 -4.98 10.24
N LEU A 578 -7.31 -3.91 9.90
CA LEU A 578 -6.99 -2.56 10.35
C LEU A 578 -7.12 -2.40 11.86
N LEU A 579 -8.13 -3.03 12.47
CA LEU A 579 -8.28 -3.05 13.92
C LEU A 579 -7.13 -3.77 14.62
N HIS A 580 -6.60 -4.86 14.05
CA HIS A 580 -5.38 -5.48 14.59
C HIS A 580 -4.19 -4.51 14.59
N ILE A 581 -3.99 -3.78 13.51
CA ILE A 581 -2.91 -2.78 13.37
C ILE A 581 -3.14 -1.62 14.35
N TYR A 582 -4.38 -1.12 14.45
CA TYR A 582 -4.77 -0.08 15.38
C TYR A 582 -4.45 -0.47 16.83
N PHE A 583 -4.91 -1.62 17.32
CA PHE A 583 -4.67 -2.04 18.70
C PHE A 583 -3.18 -2.33 18.97
N ASN A 584 -2.44 -2.84 17.98
CA ASN A 584 -0.99 -3.01 18.09
C ASN A 584 -0.26 -1.66 18.24
N SER A 585 -0.79 -0.61 17.60
CA SER A 585 -0.20 0.73 17.59
C SER A 585 -0.59 1.51 18.85
N VAL A 586 -1.86 1.43 19.27
CA VAL A 586 -2.39 2.23 20.38
C VAL A 586 -1.73 1.89 21.73
N ILE A 587 -1.33 0.62 21.93
CA ILE A 587 -0.61 0.18 23.13
C ILE A 587 0.71 0.94 23.34
N ARG A 588 1.33 1.44 22.26
CA ARG A 588 2.61 2.19 22.34
C ARG A 588 2.43 3.64 22.80
N VAL A 589 1.22 4.19 22.69
CA VAL A 589 0.94 5.61 22.95
C VAL A 589 -0.10 5.84 24.05
N ALA A 590 -0.86 4.81 24.44
CA ALA A 590 -1.97 4.94 25.37
C ALA A 590 -1.53 4.89 26.84
N ASP A 591 -2.10 5.80 27.64
CA ASP A 591 -2.07 5.74 29.09
C ASP A 591 -3.17 4.81 29.63
N GLU A 592 -3.19 4.58 30.94
CA GLU A 592 -4.18 3.67 31.56
C GLU A 592 -5.62 4.16 31.36
N LYS A 593 -5.86 5.48 31.38
CA LYS A 593 -7.18 6.08 31.16
C LYS A 593 -7.69 5.80 29.75
N LEU A 594 -6.85 6.00 28.73
CA LEU A 594 -7.21 5.73 27.35
C LEU A 594 -7.48 4.22 27.15
N LEU A 595 -6.64 3.34 27.68
CA LEU A 595 -6.88 1.89 27.59
C LEU A 595 -8.20 1.49 28.26
N ALA A 596 -8.52 2.08 29.42
CA ALA A 596 -9.79 1.86 30.11
C ALA A 596 -10.97 2.31 29.23
N GLN A 597 -10.89 3.48 28.59
CA GLN A 597 -11.91 3.98 27.67
C GLN A 597 -12.08 3.07 26.44
N LEU A 598 -10.99 2.56 25.86
CA LEU A 598 -11.05 1.65 24.72
C LEU A 598 -11.77 0.34 25.06
N ILE A 599 -11.60 -0.19 26.27
CA ILE A 599 -12.36 -1.37 26.74
C ILE A 599 -13.85 -1.06 26.74
N LEU A 600 -14.28 0.10 27.22
CA LEU A 600 -15.70 0.49 27.21
C LEU A 600 -16.25 0.55 25.79
N VAL A 601 -15.50 1.16 24.88
CA VAL A 601 -15.87 1.22 23.46
C VAL A 601 -16.00 -0.19 22.87
N MET A 602 -15.10 -1.12 23.19
CA MET A 602 -15.20 -2.50 22.72
C MET A 602 -16.49 -3.19 23.19
N LEU A 603 -16.88 -2.99 24.45
CA LEU A 603 -18.11 -3.56 25.02
C LEU A 603 -19.36 -2.93 24.39
N GLU A 604 -19.43 -1.60 24.33
CA GLU A 604 -20.58 -0.87 23.78
C GLU A 604 -20.77 -1.18 22.28
N ARG A 605 -19.70 -1.05 21.51
CA ARG A 605 -19.73 -1.22 20.05
C ARG A 605 -19.97 -2.67 19.64
N SER A 606 -19.72 -3.66 20.51
CA SER A 606 -20.01 -5.07 20.23
C SER A 606 -21.48 -5.34 19.85
N SER A 607 -22.43 -4.55 20.35
CA SER A 607 -23.86 -4.66 20.03
C SER A 607 -24.33 -3.71 18.92
N LEU A 608 -23.52 -2.73 18.54
CA LEU A 608 -23.95 -1.60 17.71
C LEU A 608 -23.13 -1.53 16.42
N LEU A 609 -23.18 -2.57 15.59
CA LEU A 609 -22.50 -2.59 14.29
C LEU A 609 -23.52 -2.58 13.14
N LEU A 610 -23.10 -2.09 11.96
CA LEU A 610 -23.91 -2.22 10.75
C LEU A 610 -24.09 -3.72 10.44
N LYS A 611 -25.34 -4.12 10.18
CA LYS A 611 -25.71 -5.54 9.98
C LYS A 611 -25.24 -6.02 8.60
N ILE A 612 -24.00 -6.47 8.51
CA ILE A 612 -23.39 -7.09 7.33
C ILE A 612 -23.07 -8.55 7.67
N ALA A 613 -23.24 -9.45 6.69
CA ALA A 613 -22.89 -10.86 6.86
C ALA A 613 -21.45 -11.03 7.39
N THR A 614 -21.28 -11.88 8.39
CA THR A 614 -20.01 -12.21 9.11
C THR A 614 -19.29 -11.04 9.81
N TYR A 615 -19.64 -9.78 9.55
CA TYR A 615 -18.93 -8.61 10.06
C TYR A 615 -18.87 -8.59 11.59
N SER A 616 -20.03 -8.69 12.27
CA SER A 616 -20.06 -8.68 13.74
C SER A 616 -19.23 -9.79 14.36
N LYS A 617 -19.24 -11.00 13.76
CA LYS A 617 -18.47 -12.14 14.25
C LYS A 617 -16.96 -11.87 14.17
N GLU A 618 -16.49 -11.32 13.06
CA GLU A 618 -15.06 -10.98 12.91
C GLU A 618 -14.65 -9.84 13.85
N ILE A 619 -15.49 -8.80 14.02
CA ILE A 619 -15.21 -7.73 14.99
C ILE A 619 -15.17 -8.28 16.42
N HIS A 620 -16.08 -9.18 16.78
CA HIS A 620 -16.08 -9.85 18.09
C HIS A 620 -14.81 -10.65 18.33
N ARG A 621 -14.29 -11.32 17.30
CA ARG A 621 -13.01 -12.04 17.36
C ARG A 621 -11.83 -11.11 17.59
N VAL A 622 -11.77 -9.99 16.87
CA VAL A 622 -10.71 -8.99 17.05
C VAL A 622 -10.77 -8.36 18.44
N PHE A 623 -11.96 -7.95 18.89
CA PHE A 623 -12.16 -7.38 20.22
C PHE A 623 -11.77 -8.35 21.32
N SER A 624 -12.18 -9.61 21.21
CA SER A 624 -11.82 -10.65 22.16
C SER A 624 -10.30 -10.85 22.30
N CYS A 625 -9.61 -10.89 21.15
CA CYS A 625 -8.16 -11.04 21.10
C CYS A 625 -7.44 -9.88 21.81
N HIS A 626 -7.84 -8.64 21.51
CA HIS A 626 -7.19 -7.46 22.10
C HIS A 626 -7.62 -7.18 23.53
N LEU A 627 -8.86 -7.50 23.92
CA LEU A 627 -9.31 -7.40 25.32
C LEU A 627 -8.40 -8.24 26.22
N LEU A 628 -8.17 -9.50 25.85
CA LEU A 628 -7.22 -10.36 26.56
C LEU A 628 -5.83 -9.76 26.63
N ARG A 629 -5.33 -9.25 25.50
CA ARG A 629 -3.98 -8.69 25.43
C ARG A 629 -3.83 -7.46 26.32
N LEU A 630 -4.79 -6.54 26.28
CA LEU A 630 -4.81 -5.33 27.10
C LEU A 630 -4.85 -5.67 28.58
N CYS A 631 -5.74 -6.58 29.00
CA CYS A 631 -5.86 -6.99 30.39
C CYS A 631 -4.64 -7.77 30.89
N LYS A 632 -3.97 -8.55 30.02
CA LYS A 632 -2.69 -9.21 30.36
C LYS A 632 -1.56 -8.20 30.54
N LEU A 633 -1.48 -7.18 29.70
CA LEU A 633 -0.47 -6.12 29.80
C LEU A 633 -0.72 -5.22 31.02
N ARG A 634 -1.98 -4.94 31.33
CA ARG A 634 -2.41 -4.07 32.43
C ARG A 634 -3.57 -4.71 33.21
N PRO A 635 -3.30 -5.63 34.15
CA PRO A 635 -4.35 -6.29 34.95
C PRO A 635 -5.18 -5.33 35.80
N SER A 636 -4.65 -4.14 36.12
CA SER A 636 -5.34 -3.06 36.83
C SER A 636 -6.64 -2.65 36.16
N LEU A 637 -6.69 -2.66 34.82
CA LEU A 637 -7.86 -2.28 34.03
C LEU A 637 -9.11 -3.08 34.38
N VAL A 638 -8.95 -4.35 34.76
CA VAL A 638 -10.06 -5.24 35.10
C VAL A 638 -10.73 -4.81 36.39
N VAL A 639 -9.96 -4.34 37.37
CA VAL A 639 -10.48 -3.86 38.65
C VAL A 639 -11.08 -2.47 38.50
N GLU A 640 -10.49 -1.62 37.65
CA GLU A 640 -11.01 -0.28 37.35
C GLU A 640 -12.33 -0.33 36.60
N GLN A 641 -12.44 -1.17 35.57
CA GLN A 641 -13.64 -1.34 34.75
C GLN A 641 -14.53 -2.48 35.22
N ALA A 642 -14.39 -2.92 36.47
CA ALA A 642 -15.12 -4.08 36.98
C ALA A 642 -16.64 -3.88 36.90
N HIS A 643 -17.15 -2.66 37.14
CA HIS A 643 -18.58 -2.36 37.01
C HIS A 643 -19.11 -2.67 35.61
N GLU A 644 -18.49 -2.10 34.59
CA GLU A 644 -18.90 -2.23 33.18
C GLU A 644 -18.70 -3.66 32.66
N LEU A 645 -17.60 -4.31 33.06
CA LEU A 645 -17.35 -5.71 32.72
C LEU A 645 -18.38 -6.64 33.38
N LEU A 646 -18.81 -6.35 34.60
CA LEU A 646 -19.83 -7.11 35.32
C LEU A 646 -21.23 -6.87 34.76
N GLU A 647 -21.59 -5.65 34.41
CA GLU A 647 -22.84 -5.35 33.74
C GLU A 647 -22.93 -6.12 32.41
N PHE A 648 -21.84 -6.13 31.64
CA PHE A 648 -21.75 -6.91 30.42
C PHE A 648 -21.84 -8.42 30.68
N ALA A 649 -21.10 -8.95 31.64
CA ALA A 649 -21.06 -10.38 31.94
C ALA A 649 -22.34 -10.89 32.65
N GLY A 650 -23.09 -10.02 33.32
CA GLY A 650 -24.34 -10.34 34.02
C GLY A 650 -25.54 -10.46 33.09
N SER A 651 -25.43 -10.04 31.83
CA SER A 651 -26.52 -10.11 30.84
C SER A 651 -26.50 -11.43 30.07
N THR A 652 -27.54 -12.26 30.26
CA THR A 652 -27.68 -13.55 29.56
C THR A 652 -27.85 -13.41 28.05
N ALA A 653 -28.34 -12.27 27.56
CA ALA A 653 -28.41 -11.97 26.13
C ALA A 653 -27.02 -12.00 25.44
N ASN A 654 -25.95 -11.72 26.20
CA ASN A 654 -24.58 -11.62 25.67
C ASN A 654 -23.96 -13.00 25.43
N VAL A 655 -24.43 -14.01 26.17
CA VAL A 655 -24.06 -15.42 25.98
C VAL A 655 -24.34 -15.86 24.54
N TYR A 656 -25.50 -15.48 24.01
CA TYR A 656 -25.97 -15.92 22.69
C TYR A 656 -25.57 -14.96 21.56
N SER A 657 -25.64 -13.65 21.80
CA SER A 657 -25.42 -12.66 20.75
C SER A 657 -23.95 -12.29 20.53
N ARG A 658 -23.10 -12.51 21.55
CA ARG A 658 -21.71 -12.00 21.64
C ARG A 658 -20.79 -13.02 22.29
N GLU A 659 -21.00 -14.30 21.98
CA GLU A 659 -20.35 -15.47 22.60
C GLU A 659 -18.83 -15.30 22.77
N GLU A 660 -18.14 -14.89 21.71
CA GLU A 660 -16.68 -14.75 21.70
C GLU A 660 -16.22 -13.70 22.74
N ILE A 661 -16.79 -12.49 22.71
CA ILE A 661 -16.43 -11.41 23.65
C ILE A 661 -16.84 -11.82 25.07
N TYR A 662 -18.04 -12.35 25.23
CA TYR A 662 -18.57 -12.80 26.52
C TYR A 662 -17.63 -13.80 27.20
N THR A 663 -17.20 -14.83 26.47
CA THR A 663 -16.26 -15.84 26.99
C THR A 663 -14.98 -15.20 27.51
N HIS A 664 -14.45 -14.20 26.80
CA HIS A 664 -13.20 -13.55 27.18
C HIS A 664 -13.38 -12.53 28.32
N VAL A 665 -14.52 -11.83 28.41
CA VAL A 665 -14.84 -10.98 29.56
C VAL A 665 -14.92 -11.83 30.84
N VAL A 666 -15.65 -12.94 30.80
CA VAL A 666 -15.75 -13.90 31.92
C VAL A 666 -14.37 -14.44 32.30
N TRP A 667 -13.55 -14.80 31.30
CA TRP A 667 -12.19 -15.26 31.54
C TRP A 667 -11.34 -14.20 32.24
N VAL A 668 -11.38 -12.95 31.77
CA VAL A 668 -10.61 -11.82 32.32
C VAL A 668 -11.02 -11.51 33.76
N LEU A 669 -12.32 -11.49 34.05
CA LEU A 669 -12.84 -11.33 35.42
C LEU A 669 -12.35 -12.46 36.32
N GLY A 670 -12.50 -13.70 35.85
CA GLY A 670 -12.04 -14.90 36.53
C GLY A 670 -10.53 -14.93 36.74
N GLU A 671 -9.72 -14.39 35.84
CA GLU A 671 -8.25 -14.39 35.92
C GLU A 671 -7.71 -13.27 36.82
N HIS A 672 -8.17 -12.03 36.59
CA HIS A 672 -7.48 -10.84 37.10
C HIS A 672 -8.13 -10.19 38.32
N LEU A 673 -9.38 -10.51 38.68
CA LEU A 673 -9.97 -10.05 39.95
C LEU A 673 -9.33 -10.77 41.14
N SER A 674 -8.20 -10.23 41.59
CA SER A 674 -7.42 -10.69 42.73
C SER A 674 -6.74 -9.52 43.43
N ALA A 675 -6.61 -9.58 44.75
CA ALA A 675 -5.79 -8.64 45.53
C ALA A 675 -4.32 -8.66 45.11
N SER A 676 -3.84 -9.78 44.55
CA SER A 676 -2.48 -9.89 43.99
C SER A 676 -2.31 -9.12 42.68
N SER A 677 -3.38 -8.92 41.92
CA SER A 677 -3.36 -8.19 40.64
C SER A 677 -3.46 -6.68 40.84
N HIS A 678 -4.25 -6.24 41.83
CA HIS A 678 -4.40 -4.83 42.15
C HIS A 678 -4.83 -4.63 43.62
N PRO A 679 -4.20 -3.71 44.40
CA PRO A 679 -4.52 -3.50 45.82
C PRO A 679 -5.97 -3.09 46.11
N ARG A 680 -6.61 -2.36 45.19
CA ARG A 680 -8.03 -1.96 45.28
C ARG A 680 -9.03 -3.11 45.08
N CYS A 681 -8.59 -4.32 44.70
CA CYS A 681 -9.49 -5.46 44.54
C CYS A 681 -9.98 -5.92 45.92
N SER A 682 -11.23 -5.60 46.26
CA SER A 682 -11.83 -5.96 47.54
C SER A 682 -12.53 -7.32 47.49
N VAL A 683 -12.64 -7.98 48.63
CA VAL A 683 -13.45 -9.21 48.76
C VAL A 683 -14.89 -8.97 48.32
N ARG A 684 -15.47 -7.79 48.61
CA ARG A 684 -16.81 -7.41 48.16
C ARG A 684 -16.95 -7.45 46.64
N LEU A 685 -15.94 -6.98 45.91
CA LEU A 685 -15.94 -7.00 44.45
C LEU A 685 -15.87 -8.45 43.92
N ILE A 686 -15.03 -9.29 44.52
CA ILE A 686 -14.93 -10.72 44.18
C ILE A 686 -16.28 -11.42 44.41
N THR A 687 -16.92 -11.17 45.55
CA THR A 687 -18.24 -11.73 45.88
C THR A 687 -19.31 -11.25 44.89
N SER A 688 -19.37 -9.94 44.60
CA SER A 688 -20.34 -9.41 43.63
C SER A 688 -20.14 -10.01 42.24
N CYS A 689 -18.89 -10.14 41.78
CA CYS A 689 -18.59 -10.80 40.52
C CYS A 689 -19.03 -12.26 40.51
N PHE A 690 -18.75 -13.00 41.59
CA PHE A 690 -19.16 -14.39 41.71
C PHE A 690 -20.68 -14.52 41.63
N GLU A 691 -21.43 -13.68 42.33
CA GLU A 691 -22.89 -13.73 42.37
C GLU A 691 -23.52 -13.44 41.00
N SER A 692 -23.01 -12.45 40.26
CA SER A 692 -23.47 -12.15 38.91
C SER A 692 -23.21 -13.31 37.94
N LEU A 693 -22.00 -13.88 37.96
CA LEU A 693 -21.65 -15.00 37.07
C LEU A 693 -22.37 -16.29 37.45
N GLU A 694 -22.61 -16.53 38.74
CA GLU A 694 -23.37 -17.68 39.24
C GLU A 694 -24.83 -17.59 38.79
N ALA A 695 -25.44 -16.40 38.88
CA ALA A 695 -26.80 -16.17 38.42
C ALA A 695 -26.95 -16.48 36.92
N VAL A 696 -26.02 -15.98 36.08
CA VAL A 696 -26.03 -16.26 34.64
C VAL A 696 -25.84 -17.74 34.35
N LEU A 697 -24.84 -18.39 34.98
CA LEU A 697 -24.59 -19.82 34.79
C LEU A 697 -25.81 -20.65 35.19
N PHE A 698 -26.47 -20.31 36.29
CA PHE A 698 -27.70 -20.96 36.71
C PHE A 698 -28.82 -20.75 35.69
N GLU A 699 -29.05 -19.51 35.23
CA GLU A 699 -30.11 -19.19 34.27
C GLU A 699 -29.95 -20.00 32.96
N ILE A 700 -28.74 -20.01 32.36
CA ILE A 700 -28.51 -20.71 31.10
C ILE A 700 -28.49 -22.24 31.22
N THR A 701 -28.27 -22.79 32.43
CA THR A 701 -28.27 -24.25 32.67
C THR A 701 -29.56 -24.77 33.31
N SER A 702 -30.48 -23.88 33.66
CA SER A 702 -31.81 -24.24 34.22
C SER A 702 -32.98 -23.92 33.28
N SER A 703 -32.76 -23.07 32.26
CA SER A 703 -33.78 -22.68 31.28
C SER A 703 -33.50 -23.26 29.89
N THR A 704 -34.55 -23.40 29.09
CA THR A 704 -34.42 -23.67 27.64
C THR A 704 -33.91 -22.42 26.93
N PRO A 705 -33.03 -22.56 25.91
CA PRO A 705 -32.59 -21.42 25.10
C PRO A 705 -33.76 -20.63 24.52
N PRO A 706 -33.61 -19.31 24.31
CA PRO A 706 -34.62 -18.50 23.64
C PRO A 706 -35.03 -19.08 22.28
N ALA A 707 -36.30 -18.89 21.91
CA ALA A 707 -36.84 -19.45 20.66
C ALA A 707 -36.04 -18.96 19.44
N GLY A 708 -35.45 -19.90 18.69
CA GLY A 708 -34.68 -19.61 17.47
C GLY A 708 -33.18 -19.32 17.69
N THR A 709 -32.67 -19.37 18.93
CA THR A 709 -31.23 -19.28 19.20
C THR A 709 -30.61 -20.66 19.47
N PRO A 710 -29.37 -20.92 19.02
CA PRO A 710 -28.66 -22.16 19.35
C PRO A 710 -28.37 -22.24 20.85
N CYS A 711 -28.09 -23.46 21.34
CA CYS A 711 -27.64 -23.69 22.71
C CYS A 711 -26.37 -22.89 23.01
N PRO A 712 -26.12 -22.49 24.27
CA PRO A 712 -24.86 -21.87 24.66
C PRO A 712 -23.68 -22.75 24.28
N ALA A 713 -22.61 -22.16 23.76
CA ALA A 713 -21.43 -22.93 23.42
C ALA A 713 -20.80 -23.57 24.67
N PRO A 714 -20.30 -24.81 24.59
CA PRO A 714 -19.70 -25.53 25.72
C PRO A 714 -18.53 -24.76 26.37
N LYS A 715 -17.77 -24.02 25.54
CA LYS A 715 -16.67 -23.16 25.97
C LYS A 715 -17.15 -22.05 26.90
N VAL A 716 -18.35 -21.50 26.71
CA VAL A 716 -18.90 -20.46 27.58
C VAL A 716 -19.18 -21.03 28.97
N ILE A 717 -19.83 -22.20 29.02
CA ILE A 717 -20.21 -22.87 30.28
C ILE A 717 -18.95 -23.27 31.07
N THR A 718 -17.99 -23.90 30.41
CA THR A 718 -16.71 -24.27 31.04
C THR A 718 -15.87 -23.06 31.48
N CYS A 719 -15.95 -21.93 30.76
CA CYS A 719 -15.32 -20.68 31.16
C CYS A 719 -15.98 -20.09 32.41
N LEU A 720 -17.31 -20.03 32.47
CA LEU A 720 -18.06 -19.61 33.65
C LEU A 720 -17.73 -20.46 34.88
N MET A 721 -17.76 -21.79 34.74
CA MET A 721 -17.38 -22.72 35.82
C MET A 721 -15.95 -22.47 36.30
N SER A 722 -15.00 -22.28 35.37
CA SER A 722 -13.60 -22.02 35.71
C SER A 722 -13.41 -20.65 36.39
N ALA A 723 -14.13 -19.62 35.95
CA ALA A 723 -14.10 -18.29 36.55
C ALA A 723 -14.67 -18.31 37.99
N LEU A 724 -15.80 -18.98 38.20
CA LEU A 724 -16.39 -19.15 39.54
C LEU A 724 -15.46 -19.93 40.48
N ALA A 725 -14.83 -21.00 40.01
CA ALA A 725 -13.85 -21.76 40.79
C ALA A 725 -12.63 -20.92 41.17
N LYS A 726 -12.11 -20.09 40.23
CA LYS A 726 -11.02 -19.15 40.50
C LYS A 726 -11.41 -18.11 41.55
N LEU A 727 -12.57 -17.47 41.41
CA LEU A 727 -13.07 -16.49 42.38
C LEU A 727 -13.29 -17.12 43.77
N ALA A 728 -13.85 -18.33 43.83
CA ALA A 728 -14.04 -19.06 45.08
C ALA A 728 -12.72 -19.46 45.76
N SER A 729 -11.68 -19.80 44.98
CA SER A 729 -10.34 -20.06 45.53
C SER A 729 -9.69 -18.83 46.14
N ARG A 730 -10.12 -17.62 45.77
CA ARG A 730 -9.66 -16.34 46.36
C ARG A 730 -10.50 -15.91 47.57
N SER A 731 -11.73 -16.40 47.70
CA SER A 731 -12.66 -16.09 48.78
C SER A 731 -13.36 -17.37 49.22
N HIS A 732 -12.79 -18.05 50.22
CA HIS A 732 -13.16 -19.41 50.60
C HIS A 732 -14.63 -19.58 51.01
N ASP A 733 -15.29 -18.52 51.47
CA ASP A 733 -16.72 -18.51 51.81
C ASP A 733 -17.63 -18.86 50.60
N LEU A 734 -17.13 -18.73 49.38
CA LEU A 734 -17.85 -19.03 48.15
C LEU A 734 -17.69 -20.50 47.69
N ILE A 735 -16.71 -21.23 48.23
CA ILE A 735 -16.42 -22.62 47.84
C ILE A 735 -17.63 -23.55 47.98
N PRO A 736 -18.44 -23.49 49.06
CA PRO A 736 -19.61 -24.36 49.20
C PRO A 736 -20.64 -24.15 48.07
N ARG A 737 -20.86 -22.91 47.64
CA ARG A 737 -21.83 -22.53 46.60
C ARG A 737 -21.45 -23.14 45.25
N VAL A 738 -20.22 -22.89 44.77
CA VAL A 738 -19.77 -23.44 43.50
C VAL A 738 -19.66 -24.97 43.55
N SER A 739 -19.23 -25.54 44.68
CA SER A 739 -19.13 -26.99 44.85
C SER A 739 -20.48 -27.68 44.73
N LEU A 740 -21.54 -27.05 45.24
CA LEU A 740 -22.91 -27.55 45.12
C LEU A 740 -23.35 -27.59 43.66
N PHE A 741 -23.11 -26.53 42.88
CA PHE A 741 -23.41 -26.52 41.45
C PHE A 741 -22.63 -27.61 40.69
N LEU A 742 -21.31 -27.67 40.87
CA LEU A 742 -20.45 -28.64 40.18
C LEU A 742 -20.83 -30.09 40.52
N SER A 743 -21.23 -30.37 41.77
CA SER A 743 -21.70 -31.70 42.17
C SER A 743 -23.02 -32.11 41.49
N LYS A 744 -23.90 -31.15 41.19
CA LYS A 744 -25.17 -31.40 40.49
C LYS A 744 -24.95 -31.75 39.01
N LEU A 745 -23.93 -31.22 38.34
CA LEU A 745 -23.59 -31.57 36.96
C LEU A 745 -23.38 -33.09 36.78
N ARG A 746 -22.87 -33.77 37.80
CA ARG A 746 -22.71 -35.23 37.80
C ARG A 746 -24.04 -35.99 37.71
N THR A 747 -25.10 -35.43 38.27
CA THR A 747 -26.45 -36.00 38.18
C THR A 747 -27.09 -35.75 36.83
N VAL A 748 -26.71 -34.65 36.16
CA VAL A 748 -27.18 -34.30 34.81
C VAL A 748 -26.67 -35.31 33.77
N SER A 749 -25.40 -35.72 33.84
CA SER A 749 -24.85 -36.78 32.96
C SER A 749 -25.58 -38.12 33.07
N ARG A 750 -26.20 -38.42 34.22
CA ARG A 750 -26.97 -39.67 34.43
C ARG A 750 -28.41 -39.61 33.90
N GLY A 751 -28.91 -38.40 33.58
CA GLY A 751 -30.30 -38.14 33.19
C GLY A 751 -30.57 -38.13 31.68
N GLY A 752 -29.54 -38.21 30.83
CA GLY A 752 -29.66 -38.12 29.37
C GLY A 752 -29.50 -36.69 28.82
N SER A 753 -30.04 -36.46 27.61
CA SER A 753 -29.97 -35.17 26.89
C SER A 753 -30.57 -34.01 27.71
N VAL A 754 -29.92 -32.84 27.64
CA VAL A 754 -30.27 -31.67 28.43
C VAL A 754 -30.65 -30.51 27.52
N ALA A 755 -31.66 -29.73 27.91
CA ALA A 755 -32.20 -28.66 27.07
C ALA A 755 -31.19 -27.57 26.64
N TRP A 756 -30.09 -27.41 27.37
CA TRP A 756 -29.05 -26.41 27.10
C TRP A 756 -27.79 -26.98 26.45
N CYS A 757 -27.72 -28.28 26.18
CA CYS A 757 -26.60 -28.93 25.50
C CYS A 757 -27.12 -30.00 24.54
N ALA A 758 -27.01 -29.72 23.24
CA ALA A 758 -27.52 -30.62 22.21
C ALA A 758 -26.60 -31.82 21.95
N ASP A 759 -25.28 -31.64 22.09
CA ASP A 759 -24.27 -32.67 21.83
C ASP A 759 -23.86 -33.38 23.14
N GLU A 760 -23.81 -34.71 23.10
CA GLU A 760 -23.41 -35.57 24.23
C GLU A 760 -21.92 -35.50 24.51
N GLU A 761 -21.07 -35.33 23.49
CA GLU A 761 -19.62 -35.19 23.66
C GLU A 761 -19.28 -33.89 24.40
N ASP A 762 -19.93 -32.80 23.99
CA ASP A 762 -19.81 -31.50 24.64
C ASP A 762 -20.32 -31.55 26.09
N LEU A 763 -21.44 -32.23 26.34
CA LEU A 763 -21.95 -32.43 27.70
C LEU A 763 -20.95 -33.21 28.56
N ALA A 764 -20.34 -34.26 28.02
CA ALA A 764 -19.32 -35.05 28.70
C ALA A 764 -18.07 -34.20 29.02
N ALA A 765 -17.63 -33.33 28.11
CA ALA A 765 -16.52 -32.41 28.34
C ALA A 765 -16.82 -31.40 29.46
N ILE A 766 -18.04 -30.83 29.47
CA ILE A 766 -18.50 -29.91 30.54
C ILE A 766 -18.51 -30.63 31.89
N VAL A 767 -19.08 -31.84 31.96
CA VAL A 767 -19.17 -32.61 33.20
C VAL A 767 -17.78 -33.01 33.70
N THR A 768 -16.90 -33.48 32.82
CA THR A 768 -15.50 -33.81 33.15
C THR A 768 -14.79 -32.60 33.75
N ARG A 769 -14.91 -31.44 33.09
CA ARG A 769 -14.34 -30.18 33.61
C ARG A 769 -14.92 -29.80 34.97
N GLY A 770 -16.21 -30.04 35.18
CA GLY A 770 -16.87 -29.79 36.45
C GLY A 770 -16.34 -30.69 37.58
N GLU A 771 -16.12 -31.96 37.30
CA GLU A 771 -15.55 -32.93 38.26
C GLU A 771 -14.11 -32.60 38.63
N GLU A 772 -13.29 -32.15 37.67
CA GLU A 772 -11.92 -31.65 37.92
C GLU A 772 -11.94 -30.46 38.89
N LEU A 773 -12.74 -29.44 38.59
CA LEU A 773 -12.84 -28.23 39.41
C LEU A 773 -13.39 -28.54 40.79
N TRP A 774 -14.42 -29.40 40.89
CA TRP A 774 -14.97 -29.83 42.17
C TRP A 774 -13.95 -30.58 43.01
N SER A 775 -13.15 -31.45 42.39
CA SER A 775 -12.11 -32.21 43.07
C SER A 775 -10.98 -31.29 43.58
N LEU A 776 -10.58 -30.29 42.79
CA LEU A 776 -9.59 -29.29 43.21
C LEU A 776 -10.07 -28.47 44.42
N LEU A 777 -11.31 -28.01 44.41
CA LEU A 777 -11.87 -27.15 45.45
C LEU A 777 -12.04 -27.84 46.82
N LYS A 778 -11.94 -29.17 46.90
CA LYS A 778 -11.89 -29.91 48.17
C LYS A 778 -10.64 -29.60 48.99
N ALA A 779 -9.58 -29.13 48.34
CA ALA A 779 -8.33 -28.71 48.97
C ALA A 779 -8.07 -27.22 48.66
N PRO A 780 -8.64 -26.28 49.43
CA PRO A 780 -8.63 -24.85 49.10
C PRO A 780 -7.23 -24.27 48.84
N GLY A 781 -6.22 -24.66 49.64
CA GLY A 781 -4.83 -24.21 49.43
C GLY A 781 -4.23 -24.70 48.11
N VAL A 782 -4.54 -25.93 47.70
CA VAL A 782 -4.11 -26.48 46.40
C VAL A 782 -4.87 -25.78 45.27
N ALA A 783 -6.19 -25.61 45.43
CA ALA A 783 -7.02 -24.89 44.45
C ALA A 783 -6.50 -23.48 44.21
N GLN A 784 -6.16 -22.73 45.26
CA GLN A 784 -5.58 -21.39 45.14
C GLN A 784 -4.23 -21.43 44.39
N SER A 785 -3.36 -22.39 44.67
CA SER A 785 -2.07 -22.50 43.95
C SER A 785 -2.20 -22.89 42.47
N VAL A 786 -3.18 -23.72 42.13
CA VAL A 786 -3.39 -24.25 40.77
C VAL A 786 -4.22 -23.29 39.90
N LEU A 787 -5.29 -22.72 40.47
CA LEU A 787 -6.22 -21.85 39.75
C LEU A 787 -5.76 -20.38 39.75
N THR A 788 -4.91 -20.01 40.70
CA THR A 788 -4.33 -18.66 40.87
C THR A 788 -2.83 -18.74 41.18
N PRO A 789 -2.02 -19.28 40.25
CA PRO A 789 -0.58 -19.38 40.47
C PRO A 789 0.02 -17.98 40.65
N PRO A 790 0.91 -17.77 41.63
CA PRO A 790 1.58 -16.49 41.79
C PRO A 790 2.55 -16.23 40.62
N ALA A 791 2.76 -14.96 40.28
CA ALA A 791 3.45 -14.54 39.04
C ALA A 791 4.87 -15.13 38.85
N HIS A 792 5.57 -15.48 39.93
CA HIS A 792 6.90 -16.11 39.89
C HIS A 792 6.89 -17.60 39.49
N VAL A 793 5.75 -18.28 39.63
CA VAL A 793 5.56 -19.67 39.15
C VAL A 793 5.31 -19.68 37.64
N THR A 794 4.72 -18.60 37.09
CA THR A 794 4.47 -18.43 35.65
C THR A 794 5.69 -17.93 34.86
N THR A 795 6.71 -17.41 35.52
CA THR A 795 8.02 -17.15 34.89
C THR A 795 8.84 -18.44 34.83
N PRO A 796 9.45 -18.81 33.69
CA PRO A 796 10.21 -20.05 33.55
C PRO A 796 11.57 -19.95 34.26
N GLN A 797 11.59 -19.78 35.58
CA GLN A 797 12.80 -19.91 36.39
C GLN A 797 13.07 -21.36 36.78
N TRP A 798 12.04 -22.22 36.76
CA TRP A 798 12.13 -23.63 37.15
C TRP A 798 12.87 -24.52 36.13
N HIS A 799 13.31 -23.96 35.00
CA HIS A 799 14.15 -24.63 34.00
C HIS A 799 15.62 -24.16 34.01
N GLY A 800 15.99 -23.21 34.89
CA GLY A 800 17.36 -22.71 35.01
C GLY A 800 18.24 -23.49 35.98
N ASP A 801 17.65 -24.24 36.92
CA ASP A 801 18.41 -25.01 37.90
C ASP A 801 18.81 -26.39 37.34
N SER A 802 20.10 -26.54 37.09
CA SER A 802 20.76 -27.72 36.50
C SER A 802 20.59 -29.00 37.34
N ASN A 803 20.04 -28.90 38.54
CA ASN A 803 20.02 -29.96 39.55
C ASN A 803 18.68 -30.72 39.67
N LEU A 804 17.62 -30.36 38.92
CA LEU A 804 16.28 -30.93 39.14
C LEU A 804 15.55 -31.50 37.90
N SER A 805 16.16 -31.53 36.71
CA SER A 805 15.48 -32.08 35.53
C SER A 805 15.53 -33.62 35.44
N MET A 806 14.77 -34.29 36.30
CA MET A 806 14.43 -35.73 36.18
C MET A 806 14.02 -36.17 34.75
N PRO A 807 13.30 -35.36 33.94
CA PRO A 807 12.92 -35.77 32.59
C PRO A 807 14.10 -35.93 31.61
N LEU A 808 15.20 -35.17 31.78
CA LEU A 808 16.40 -35.29 30.96
C LEU A 808 17.27 -36.48 31.40
N GLN A 809 17.38 -36.72 32.70
CA GLN A 809 18.04 -37.93 33.23
C GLN A 809 17.30 -39.21 32.80
N LEU A 810 15.96 -39.19 32.80
CA LEU A 810 15.15 -40.32 32.31
C LEU A 810 15.32 -40.55 30.81
N ARG A 811 15.47 -39.50 29.99
CA ARG A 811 15.80 -39.62 28.56
C ARG A 811 17.20 -40.19 28.32
N LEU A 812 18.18 -39.78 29.12
CA LEU A 812 19.54 -40.28 29.00
C LEU A 812 19.63 -41.74 29.44
N LEU A 813 18.92 -42.12 30.51
CA LEU A 813 18.79 -43.52 30.94
C LEU A 813 18.03 -44.38 29.92
N THR A 814 16.95 -43.88 29.30
CA THR A 814 16.25 -44.63 28.24
C THR A 814 17.10 -44.82 26.98
N SER A 815 17.96 -43.86 26.65
CA SER A 815 18.92 -44.00 25.55
C SER A 815 20.06 -44.98 25.84
N LEU A 816 20.33 -45.27 27.12
CA LEU A 816 21.34 -46.24 27.56
C LEU A 816 20.77 -47.66 27.72
N THR A 817 19.45 -47.82 27.82
CA THR A 817 18.78 -49.13 27.94
C THR A 817 18.29 -49.70 26.61
N HIS A 818 18.32 -48.94 25.52
CA HIS A 818 18.05 -49.44 24.17
C HIS A 818 19.37 -49.62 23.41
N SER A 819 19.95 -50.80 23.55
CA SER A 819 20.89 -51.33 22.56
C SER A 819 20.14 -52.17 21.52
N GLN A 820 20.25 -51.75 20.25
CA GLN A 820 19.68 -52.29 19.01
C GLN A 820 18.28 -51.81 18.62
#